data_AF-A0A1V6SSC1-F1
#
_entry.id   AF-A0A1V6SSC1-F1
#
_cell.length_a   1.000
_cell.length_b   1.000
_cell.length_c   1.000
_cell.angle_alpha   90.00
_cell.angle_beta   90.00
_cell.angle_gamma   90.00
#
_symmetry.space_group_name_H-M   'P 1'
#
loop_
_entity.id
_entity.type
_entity.pdbx_description
1 polymer ?
#
loop_
_entity_poly.entity_id
_entity_poly.type
_entity_poly.pdbx_seq_one_letter_code
_entity_poly.pdbx_strand_id
1 'polypeptide(L)'
;MDPIQVPSVYSFALHAGTMENWTYDPFSQTDIEESLKEMAVAAGALLATGARAIDVVQSAVVLLEDHDEFNAGKGALEAGIVDGSSGEYGAVACVRHTKNPIKAARLVMDSGSTSFLVGTAVDDLSRTAGLEMVENNYFTTAKRLDHMEKFRAGMVQLTEKIGTVGAVALDIYGNLAAAGSTGGSTCKPLGRIGDTAIVGAGLIANQRVAVACSGSGEAILKANVSANIASMVSSEMPLDDAVRSTVLKAAFQSGGKPCAVIAIDAQCRVSIHSTGRIFVTATCSSATRAQASFRETTIPILEQHQFYQDGLLCAGLARYPTLPGQAILELQHRAELTGLDSAEFFEVFQKIDRLAVGLKQATGLKEYTISTDGGSLITFAPFQRDSKSEVAGSNLIREAYGRQIDTTSSNALITEQYFPVDLNGEGLNESVDICASKPTQDEYRLEFHQCANDKRTNKASLCVIWPTESHPSYLLPLGDKLVKSLASNPDLNDFIGRLFSILSALNVEMQIKNVSITISNDQDCHTSISFQSKPPSASPPSIAIKDPATYHNAYPGYLTTDLGPLCRDDTKMFNLVREMRKFLKPARMTPPRTWEAPAVHSIAALRSPWYQAMFTLQNTFYHSCIQFFQEHMSYNYAFAPLTTDCISSPMGLGSDSLPVQIPLHGQNTYLADSMQFVLEYMLRIQKGSRGVYYVNPSFRGEDPDSTHMNQFYHVECELVGELDHGMAVMEKFVVSVSSVLFEKHAELIESIAGTTTHIRDILKRFSHVHSRVPQVELDDAIKLCEHDPMMWAYVLPEAPEKGRKLTRKGERFVLEKYGGVVWLTMMDHLSVPFYQAYADKAKTKARCADLLLGIGETGGLGERHRTGEEVKGALVQHEVPIEPYNWYVDIREEKCLQTVGWGMGMERFMLWLLKHEDVRDIPIVPRLKHCKYMP
;
A
#
# COMPACT_ATOMS: atom_id res chain seq x y z
N MET A 1 -8.79 -44.23 37.43
CA MET A 1 -8.49 -43.38 36.27
C MET A 1 -9.36 -42.16 36.45
N ASP A 2 -8.77 -41.07 36.92
CA ASP A 2 -9.46 -39.78 36.89
C ASP A 2 -9.74 -39.44 35.43
N PRO A 3 -10.95 -38.95 35.09
CA PRO A 3 -11.24 -38.54 33.72
C PRO A 3 -10.28 -37.40 33.38
N ILE A 4 -9.56 -37.55 32.26
CA ILE A 4 -8.71 -36.51 31.69
C ILE A 4 -9.60 -35.27 31.52
N GLN A 5 -9.43 -34.27 32.37
CA GLN A 5 -10.01 -32.94 32.19
C GLN A 5 -9.36 -32.35 30.94
N VAL A 6 -10.02 -32.56 29.79
CA VAL A 6 -9.75 -31.75 28.60
C VAL A 6 -10.12 -30.31 28.98
N PRO A 7 -9.23 -29.32 28.78
CA PRO A 7 -9.55 -27.94 29.11
C PRO A 7 -10.81 -27.52 28.33
N SER A 8 -11.83 -27.05 29.05
CA SER A 8 -13.13 -26.62 28.52
C SER A 8 -13.00 -25.25 27.84
N VAL A 9 -12.22 -25.18 26.77
CA VAL A 9 -11.99 -23.93 26.04
C VAL A 9 -13.14 -23.72 25.06
N TYR A 10 -13.79 -22.57 25.14
CA TYR A 10 -14.85 -22.16 24.23
C TYR A 10 -14.71 -20.66 23.95
N SER A 11 -15.21 -20.24 22.79
CA SER A 11 -15.26 -18.83 22.39
C SER A 11 -16.55 -18.53 21.65
N PHE A 12 -17.06 -17.32 21.83
CA PHE A 12 -18.28 -16.85 21.18
C PHE A 12 -18.14 -15.38 20.81
N ALA A 13 -18.64 -15.03 19.64
CA ALA A 13 -18.77 -13.65 19.20
C ALA A 13 -20.09 -13.47 18.45
N LEU A 14 -20.73 -12.32 18.65
CA LEU A 14 -21.88 -11.88 17.86
C LEU A 14 -21.66 -10.46 17.36
N HIS A 15 -22.37 -10.09 16.31
CA HIS A 15 -22.53 -8.71 15.87
C HIS A 15 -24.00 -8.36 15.69
N ALA A 16 -24.34 -7.13 16.08
CA ALA A 16 -25.61 -6.52 15.71
C ALA A 16 -25.52 -5.75 14.39
N GLY A 17 -24.33 -5.62 13.82
CA GLY A 17 -24.11 -5.10 12.47
C GLY A 17 -23.27 -3.83 12.42
N THR A 18 -22.81 -3.48 11.22
CA THR A 18 -22.00 -2.28 10.97
C THR A 18 -22.83 -1.16 10.35
N MET A 19 -22.49 0.08 10.66
CA MET A 19 -23.19 1.26 10.16
C MET A 19 -22.26 2.47 10.03
N GLU A 20 -22.68 3.40 9.17
CA GLU A 20 -21.95 4.66 8.94
C GLU A 20 -22.37 5.78 9.91
N ASN A 21 -23.60 5.74 10.45
CA ASN A 21 -24.12 6.75 11.36
C ASN A 21 -24.92 6.11 12.50
N TRP A 22 -24.63 6.53 13.75
CA TRP A 22 -25.50 6.29 14.89
C TRP A 22 -26.50 7.45 14.98
N THR A 23 -27.78 7.16 14.78
CA THR A 23 -28.84 8.18 14.80
C THR A 23 -29.72 8.13 16.05
N TYR A 24 -29.31 7.37 17.07
CA TYR A 24 -30.09 7.19 18.29
C TYR A 24 -29.49 7.97 19.48
N ASP A 25 -30.35 8.25 20.46
CA ASP A 25 -29.99 8.88 21.74
C ASP A 25 -28.93 8.05 22.48
N PRO A 26 -27.88 8.64 23.09
CA PRO A 26 -26.94 7.96 23.99
C PRO A 26 -27.57 6.95 24.97
N PHE A 27 -28.78 7.21 25.50
CA PHE A 27 -29.47 6.26 26.39
C PHE A 27 -29.76 4.90 25.72
N SER A 28 -30.03 4.89 24.41
CA SER A 28 -30.27 3.65 23.66
C SER A 28 -29.00 2.86 23.34
N GLN A 29 -27.82 3.49 23.38
CA GLN A 29 -26.55 2.79 23.17
C GLN A 29 -26.26 1.86 24.33
N THR A 30 -26.37 2.37 25.57
CA THR A 30 -26.15 1.59 26.79
C THR A 30 -27.11 0.39 26.86
N ASP A 31 -28.39 0.60 26.56
CA ASP A 31 -29.40 -0.48 26.57
C ASP A 31 -29.05 -1.60 25.57
N ILE A 32 -28.55 -1.24 24.39
CA ILE A 32 -28.12 -2.21 23.37
C ILE A 32 -26.84 -2.93 23.81
N GLU A 33 -25.86 -2.23 24.38
CA GLU A 33 -24.65 -2.85 24.92
C GLU A 33 -24.98 -3.85 26.03
N GLU A 34 -25.85 -3.47 26.98
CA GLU A 34 -26.31 -4.36 28.04
C GLU A 34 -27.02 -5.59 27.48
N SER A 35 -27.96 -5.40 26.54
CA SER A 35 -28.69 -6.50 25.91
C SER A 35 -27.76 -7.49 25.19
N LEU A 36 -26.79 -6.99 24.40
CA LEU A 36 -25.84 -7.86 23.71
C LEU A 36 -24.86 -8.54 24.68
N LYS A 37 -24.51 -7.88 25.77
CA LYS A 37 -23.69 -8.46 26.83
C LYS A 37 -24.43 -9.61 27.51
N GLU A 38 -25.71 -9.44 27.83
CA GLU A 38 -26.56 -10.51 28.38
C GLU A 38 -26.66 -11.70 27.42
N MET A 39 -26.85 -11.46 26.12
CA MET A 39 -26.84 -12.52 25.10
C MET A 39 -25.50 -13.28 25.06
N ALA A 40 -24.37 -12.56 25.14
CA ALA A 40 -23.05 -13.19 25.20
C ALA A 40 -22.83 -13.99 26.50
N VAL A 41 -23.34 -13.52 27.65
CA VAL A 41 -23.32 -14.28 28.92
C VAL A 41 -24.10 -15.58 28.78
N ALA A 42 -25.32 -15.51 28.22
CA ALA A 42 -26.17 -16.68 28.02
C ALA A 42 -25.52 -17.70 27.06
N ALA A 43 -24.94 -17.23 25.96
CA ALA A 43 -24.21 -18.08 25.02
C ALA A 43 -23.01 -18.78 25.66
N GLY A 44 -22.23 -18.04 26.46
CA GLY A 44 -21.10 -18.60 27.22
C GLY A 44 -21.52 -19.67 28.22
N ALA A 45 -22.65 -19.46 28.93
CA ALA A 45 -23.19 -20.45 29.85
C ALA A 45 -23.65 -21.73 29.15
N LEU A 46 -24.24 -21.63 27.95
CA LEU A 46 -24.61 -22.77 27.13
C LEU A 46 -23.37 -23.56 26.67
N LEU A 47 -22.35 -22.87 26.16
CA LEU A 47 -21.09 -23.53 25.74
C LEU A 47 -20.39 -24.21 26.91
N ALA A 48 -20.35 -23.54 28.08
CA ALA A 48 -19.74 -24.10 29.30
C ALA A 48 -20.47 -25.36 29.81
N THR A 49 -21.77 -25.49 29.56
CA THR A 49 -22.58 -26.66 29.94
C THR A 49 -22.60 -27.76 28.87
N GLY A 50 -21.83 -27.59 27.79
CA GLY A 50 -21.64 -28.60 26.74
C GLY A 50 -22.64 -28.53 25.59
N ALA A 51 -23.33 -27.39 25.40
CA ALA A 51 -24.10 -27.16 24.18
C ALA A 51 -23.16 -27.08 22.96
N ARG A 52 -23.64 -27.57 21.81
CA ARG A 52 -22.86 -27.53 20.56
C ARG A 52 -22.85 -26.13 19.98
N ALA A 53 -21.77 -25.77 19.28
CA ALA A 53 -21.58 -24.45 18.68
C ALA A 53 -22.75 -24.05 17.78
N ILE A 54 -23.25 -25.01 16.98
CA ILE A 54 -24.36 -24.81 16.03
C ILE A 54 -25.68 -24.42 16.71
N ASP A 55 -25.94 -24.98 17.89
CA ASP A 55 -27.17 -24.72 18.65
C ASP A 55 -27.09 -23.36 19.38
N VAL A 56 -25.86 -22.97 19.79
CA VAL A 56 -25.59 -21.68 20.42
C VAL A 56 -25.68 -20.52 19.42
N VAL A 57 -25.08 -20.63 18.23
CA VAL A 57 -25.17 -19.55 17.21
C VAL A 57 -26.59 -19.34 16.72
N GLN A 58 -27.38 -20.42 16.57
CA GLN A 58 -28.81 -20.32 16.25
C GLN A 58 -29.56 -19.58 17.36
N SER A 59 -29.34 -19.96 18.62
CA SER A 59 -30.04 -19.35 19.77
C SER A 59 -29.74 -17.85 19.89
N ALA A 60 -28.47 -17.47 19.68
CA ALA A 60 -28.06 -16.07 19.67
C ALA A 60 -28.73 -15.27 18.54
N VAL A 61 -28.76 -15.81 17.31
CA VAL A 61 -29.40 -15.12 16.18
C VAL A 61 -30.92 -15.02 16.37
N VAL A 62 -31.59 -16.00 16.99
CA VAL A 62 -33.02 -15.90 17.34
C VAL A 62 -33.26 -14.72 18.29
N LEU A 63 -32.43 -14.55 19.32
CA LEU A 63 -32.55 -13.42 20.25
C LEU A 63 -32.35 -12.06 19.53
N LEU A 64 -31.45 -12.02 18.54
CA LEU A 64 -31.24 -10.83 17.72
C LEU A 64 -32.39 -10.55 16.73
N GLU A 65 -33.02 -11.60 16.19
CA GLU A 65 -34.21 -11.48 15.32
C GLU A 65 -35.46 -11.02 16.08
N ASP A 66 -35.57 -11.41 17.35
CA ASP A 66 -36.70 -11.04 18.21
C ASP A 66 -36.52 -9.65 18.87
N HIS A 67 -35.35 -9.02 18.74
CA HIS A 67 -35.04 -7.73 19.36
C HIS A 67 -35.47 -6.53 18.50
N ASP A 68 -36.35 -5.68 19.03
CA ASP A 68 -37.05 -4.63 18.27
C ASP A 68 -36.14 -3.53 17.67
N GLU A 69 -34.94 -3.33 18.22
CA GLU A 69 -33.97 -2.36 17.67
C GLU A 69 -33.20 -2.87 16.45
N PHE A 70 -33.21 -4.19 16.16
CA PHE A 70 -32.47 -4.76 15.04
C PHE A 70 -33.38 -5.00 13.82
N ASN A 71 -32.80 -4.90 12.62
CA ASN A 71 -33.50 -5.24 11.38
C ASN A 71 -33.53 -6.74 11.10
N ALA A 72 -32.63 -7.52 11.69
CA ALA A 72 -32.64 -8.96 11.48
C ALA A 72 -33.99 -9.55 11.92
N GLY A 73 -34.53 -10.48 11.14
CA GLY A 73 -35.87 -11.01 11.40
C GLY A 73 -37.02 -10.03 11.11
N LYS A 74 -36.75 -8.82 10.58
CA LYS A 74 -37.76 -7.81 10.20
C LYS A 74 -37.48 -7.27 8.78
N GLY A 75 -38.38 -7.44 7.81
CA GLY A 75 -38.21 -6.89 6.45
C GLY A 75 -38.03 -7.96 5.37
N ALA A 76 -37.05 -7.78 4.47
CA ALA A 76 -36.73 -8.73 3.41
C ALA A 76 -35.82 -9.85 3.93
N LEU A 77 -36.45 -10.82 4.60
CA LEU A 77 -35.84 -11.83 5.45
C LEU A 77 -34.95 -12.84 4.72
N GLU A 78 -33.71 -12.95 5.17
CA GLU A 78 -32.72 -13.95 4.72
C GLU A 78 -31.88 -14.42 5.90
N ALA A 79 -31.57 -15.71 5.95
CA ALA A 79 -30.71 -16.28 6.99
C ALA A 79 -29.91 -17.47 6.47
N GLY A 80 -28.76 -17.71 7.07
CA GLY A 80 -27.91 -18.86 6.78
C GLY A 80 -27.21 -19.36 8.04
N ILE A 81 -26.93 -20.67 8.07
CA ILE A 81 -26.24 -21.34 9.16
C ILE A 81 -25.32 -22.43 8.62
N VAL A 82 -24.11 -22.54 9.18
CA VAL A 82 -23.09 -23.52 8.76
C VAL A 82 -22.53 -24.23 9.99
N ASP A 83 -22.51 -25.56 9.92
CA ASP A 83 -21.83 -26.42 10.89
C ASP A 83 -20.43 -26.77 10.37
N GLY A 84 -19.39 -26.25 11.03
CA GLY A 84 -18.00 -26.48 10.64
C GLY A 84 -17.49 -27.89 10.93
N SER A 85 -18.21 -28.68 11.74
CA SER A 85 -17.83 -30.07 12.04
C SER A 85 -18.15 -31.03 10.89
N SER A 86 -19.31 -30.84 10.27
CA SER A 86 -19.83 -31.65 9.16
C SER A 86 -19.63 -30.99 7.79
N GLY A 87 -19.52 -29.66 7.75
CA GLY A 87 -19.58 -28.86 6.53
C GLY A 87 -21.00 -28.64 6.01
N GLU A 88 -22.02 -29.09 6.74
CA GLU A 88 -23.42 -28.90 6.38
C GLU A 88 -23.83 -27.44 6.48
N TYR A 89 -24.71 -27.03 5.58
CA TYR A 89 -25.17 -25.65 5.43
C TYR A 89 -26.64 -25.62 5.05
N GLY A 90 -27.36 -24.70 5.69
CA GLY A 90 -28.74 -24.39 5.36
C GLY A 90 -28.98 -22.89 5.27
N ALA A 91 -29.76 -22.48 4.28
CA ALA A 91 -30.15 -21.10 4.09
C ALA A 91 -31.60 -20.95 3.61
N VAL A 92 -32.15 -19.78 3.91
CA VAL A 92 -33.46 -19.34 3.46
C VAL A 92 -33.43 -17.90 2.98
N ALA A 93 -34.23 -17.58 1.97
CA ALA A 93 -34.41 -16.21 1.49
C ALA A 93 -35.87 -15.92 1.13
N CYS A 94 -36.24 -14.65 1.12
CA CYS A 94 -37.58 -14.18 0.78
C CYS A 94 -38.71 -14.81 1.63
N VAL A 95 -38.42 -15.06 2.91
CA VAL A 95 -39.38 -15.60 3.89
C VAL A 95 -40.51 -14.59 4.11
N ARG A 96 -41.77 -15.05 4.20
CA ARG A 96 -42.94 -14.16 4.33
C ARG A 96 -43.71 -14.34 5.63
N HIS A 97 -43.71 -15.53 6.20
CA HIS A 97 -44.56 -15.84 7.35
C HIS A 97 -43.83 -16.53 8.50
N THR A 98 -42.66 -17.12 8.26
CA THR A 98 -41.89 -17.75 9.35
C THR A 98 -41.25 -16.68 10.23
N LYS A 99 -41.58 -16.65 11.52
CA LYS A 99 -41.14 -15.60 12.46
C LYS A 99 -39.63 -15.46 12.57
N ASN A 100 -38.92 -16.58 12.72
CA ASN A 100 -37.45 -16.63 12.87
C ASN A 100 -36.80 -17.33 11.66
N PRO A 101 -36.34 -16.59 10.65
CA PRO A 101 -35.66 -17.15 9.48
C PRO A 101 -34.51 -18.10 9.80
N ILE A 102 -33.72 -17.84 10.86
CA ILE A 102 -32.60 -18.72 11.22
C ILE A 102 -33.05 -20.13 11.63
N LYS A 103 -34.23 -20.28 12.24
CA LYS A 103 -34.79 -21.61 12.58
C LYS A 103 -35.18 -22.38 11.31
N ALA A 104 -35.69 -21.68 10.29
CA ALA A 104 -35.98 -22.29 9.00
C ALA A 104 -34.69 -22.67 8.26
N ALA A 105 -33.64 -21.84 8.31
CA ALA A 105 -32.33 -22.18 7.76
C ALA A 105 -31.75 -23.45 8.42
N ARG A 106 -31.88 -23.57 9.76
CA ARG A 106 -31.49 -24.80 10.47
C ARG A 106 -32.29 -26.02 10.00
N LEU A 107 -33.61 -25.88 9.87
CA LEU A 107 -34.47 -26.95 9.41
C LEU A 107 -34.11 -27.42 7.99
N VAL A 108 -33.73 -26.50 7.11
CA VAL A 108 -33.23 -26.82 5.76
C VAL A 108 -31.95 -27.65 5.85
N MET A 109 -30.97 -27.23 6.66
CA MET A 109 -29.72 -27.95 6.91
C MET A 109 -29.99 -29.37 7.44
N ASP A 110 -30.80 -29.47 8.50
CA ASP A 110 -31.10 -30.75 9.17
C ASP A 110 -31.92 -31.70 8.28
N SER A 111 -32.61 -31.20 7.25
CA SER A 111 -33.36 -32.03 6.30
C SER A 111 -32.47 -32.87 5.38
N GLY A 112 -31.22 -32.45 5.16
CA GLY A 112 -30.24 -33.11 4.29
C GLY A 112 -30.60 -33.20 2.79
N SER A 113 -31.75 -32.64 2.38
CA SER A 113 -32.28 -32.79 1.01
C SER A 113 -31.95 -31.61 0.08
N THR A 114 -31.74 -30.43 0.67
CA THR A 114 -31.38 -29.18 -0.01
C THR A 114 -30.68 -28.26 0.98
N SER A 115 -29.80 -27.40 0.48
CA SER A 115 -29.05 -26.45 1.33
C SER A 115 -29.60 -25.03 1.26
N PHE A 116 -30.50 -24.72 0.32
CA PHE A 116 -31.05 -23.37 0.16
C PHE A 116 -32.48 -23.38 -0.38
N LEU A 117 -33.42 -22.79 0.35
CA LEU A 117 -34.82 -22.59 -0.06
C LEU A 117 -35.20 -21.10 -0.14
N VAL A 118 -36.14 -20.77 -1.03
CA VAL A 118 -36.58 -19.38 -1.26
C VAL A 118 -38.10 -19.28 -1.31
N GLY A 119 -38.65 -18.21 -0.73
CA GLY A 119 -40.06 -17.85 -0.87
C GLY A 119 -41.02 -18.77 -0.11
N THR A 120 -42.18 -19.05 -0.71
CA THR A 120 -43.27 -19.80 -0.05
C THR A 120 -42.89 -21.23 0.32
N ALA A 121 -41.94 -21.83 -0.39
CA ALA A 121 -41.43 -23.17 -0.05
C ALA A 121 -40.82 -23.21 1.36
N VAL A 122 -40.22 -22.09 1.81
CA VAL A 122 -39.72 -21.96 3.19
C VAL A 122 -40.88 -21.97 4.17
N ASP A 123 -41.92 -21.16 3.92
CA ASP A 123 -43.07 -21.05 4.82
C ASP A 123 -43.87 -22.35 4.92
N ASP A 124 -43.99 -23.12 3.83
CA ASP A 124 -44.65 -24.43 3.82
C ASP A 124 -43.86 -25.48 4.61
N LEU A 125 -42.52 -25.48 4.47
CA LEU A 125 -41.64 -26.32 5.26
C LEU A 125 -41.72 -25.97 6.75
N SER A 126 -41.62 -24.67 7.08
CA SER A 126 -41.76 -24.14 8.43
C SER A 126 -43.08 -24.54 9.07
N ARG A 127 -44.20 -24.41 8.34
CA ARG A 127 -45.53 -24.78 8.82
C ARG A 127 -45.62 -26.28 9.10
N THR A 128 -45.07 -27.11 8.21
CA THR A 128 -45.08 -28.58 8.37
C THR A 128 -44.25 -29.02 9.57
N ALA A 129 -43.14 -28.33 9.84
CA ALA A 129 -42.28 -28.60 11.00
C ALA A 129 -42.76 -27.93 12.31
N GLY A 130 -43.86 -27.16 12.28
CA GLY A 130 -44.43 -26.52 13.46
C GLY A 130 -43.67 -25.28 13.95
N LEU A 131 -42.93 -24.59 13.08
CA LEU A 131 -42.34 -23.29 13.41
C LEU A 131 -43.43 -22.21 13.56
N GLU A 132 -43.18 -21.20 14.39
CA GLU A 132 -44.12 -20.10 14.62
C GLU A 132 -44.32 -19.27 13.34
N MET A 133 -45.57 -19.16 12.92
CA MET A 133 -45.98 -18.40 11.74
C MET A 133 -46.66 -17.10 12.17
N VAL A 134 -46.31 -15.98 11.52
CA VAL A 134 -46.80 -14.63 11.81
C VAL A 134 -47.34 -13.95 10.55
N GLU A 135 -48.21 -12.96 10.76
CA GLU A 135 -48.69 -12.10 9.69
C GLU A 135 -47.62 -11.11 9.23
N ASN A 136 -47.66 -10.69 7.96
CA ASN A 136 -46.61 -9.83 7.37
C ASN A 136 -46.43 -8.48 8.08
N ASN A 137 -47.44 -7.99 8.81
CA ASN A 137 -47.34 -6.77 9.60
C ASN A 137 -46.33 -6.89 10.76
N TYR A 138 -46.05 -8.10 11.25
CA TYR A 138 -45.02 -8.37 12.25
C TYR A 138 -43.61 -7.95 11.80
N PHE A 139 -43.34 -8.04 10.49
CA PHE A 139 -42.07 -7.71 9.88
C PHE A 139 -41.91 -6.22 9.57
N THR A 140 -42.95 -5.41 9.80
CA THR A 140 -42.95 -3.96 9.55
C THR A 140 -43.10 -3.19 10.85
N THR A 141 -42.14 -2.30 11.17
CA THR A 141 -42.19 -1.47 12.38
C THR A 141 -42.66 -0.04 12.08
N ALA A 142 -43.33 0.62 13.04
CA ALA A 142 -43.76 2.02 12.88
C ALA A 142 -42.59 2.96 12.57
N LYS A 143 -41.43 2.73 13.22
CA LYS A 143 -40.17 3.45 12.97
C LYS A 143 -39.68 3.32 11.51
N ARG A 144 -39.99 2.21 10.81
CA ARG A 144 -39.60 1.99 9.41
C ARG A 144 -40.58 2.62 8.44
N LEU A 145 -41.88 2.54 8.73
CA LEU A 145 -42.91 3.22 7.93
C LEU A 145 -42.67 4.72 7.91
N ASP A 146 -42.44 5.33 9.07
CA ASP A 146 -42.11 6.76 9.19
C ASP A 146 -40.84 7.14 8.42
N HIS A 147 -39.78 6.32 8.50
CA HIS A 147 -38.55 6.55 7.75
C HIS A 147 -38.76 6.44 6.22
N MET A 148 -39.55 5.45 5.78
CA MET A 148 -39.92 5.26 4.38
C MET A 148 -40.77 6.42 3.84
N GLU A 149 -41.71 6.93 4.64
CA GLU A 149 -42.53 8.09 4.29
C GLU A 149 -41.69 9.36 4.19
N LYS A 150 -40.81 9.61 5.17
CA LYS A 150 -39.86 10.74 5.14
C LYS A 150 -38.90 10.67 3.95
N PHE A 151 -38.45 9.47 3.56
CA PHE A 151 -37.63 9.28 2.36
C PHE A 151 -38.42 9.59 1.09
N ARG A 152 -39.65 9.09 0.96
CA ARG A 152 -40.54 9.38 -0.18
C ARG A 152 -40.88 10.88 -0.29
N ALA A 153 -40.94 11.58 0.84
CA ALA A 153 -41.13 13.02 0.92
C ALA A 153 -39.84 13.84 0.65
N GLY A 154 -38.69 13.19 0.42
CA GLY A 154 -37.40 13.84 0.19
C GLY A 154 -36.79 14.51 1.42
N MET A 155 -37.30 14.21 2.62
CA MET A 155 -36.89 14.85 3.88
C MET A 155 -35.68 14.18 4.54
N VAL A 156 -35.38 12.92 4.19
CA VAL A 156 -34.22 12.16 4.70
C VAL A 156 -33.58 11.36 3.56
N GLN A 157 -32.26 11.12 3.65
CA GLN A 157 -31.59 10.13 2.80
C GLN A 157 -31.81 8.71 3.34
N LEU A 158 -31.82 7.72 2.45
CA LEU A 158 -31.80 6.30 2.84
C LEU A 158 -30.50 5.98 3.57
N THR A 159 -30.49 6.04 4.89
CA THR A 159 -29.40 5.52 5.72
C THR A 159 -29.76 4.12 6.20
N GLU A 160 -28.84 3.17 6.01
CA GLU A 160 -29.03 1.80 6.48
C GLU A 160 -29.05 1.79 8.01
N LYS A 161 -30.22 1.45 8.60
CA LYS A 161 -30.31 1.08 10.02
C LYS A 161 -29.71 -0.31 10.21
N ILE A 162 -29.12 -0.54 11.39
CA ILE A 162 -28.60 -1.80 11.94
C ILE A 162 -29.21 -3.05 11.26
N GLY A 163 -28.52 -3.56 10.23
CA GLY A 163 -29.17 -4.35 9.17
C GLY A 163 -29.03 -5.87 9.26
N THR A 164 -27.79 -6.32 9.47
CA THR A 164 -27.40 -7.74 9.44
C THR A 164 -26.77 -8.12 10.76
N VAL A 165 -27.29 -9.17 11.36
CA VAL A 165 -26.80 -9.75 12.61
C VAL A 165 -26.15 -11.10 12.32
N GLY A 166 -25.23 -11.51 13.18
CA GLY A 166 -24.54 -12.78 13.02
C GLY A 166 -23.83 -13.22 14.29
N ALA A 167 -23.55 -14.51 14.38
CA ALA A 167 -22.88 -15.14 15.50
C ALA A 167 -21.93 -16.23 15.01
N VAL A 168 -20.80 -16.36 15.71
CA VAL A 168 -19.82 -17.43 15.53
C VAL A 168 -19.47 -18.02 16.90
N ALA A 169 -19.27 -19.34 16.94
CA ALA A 169 -18.95 -20.04 18.19
C ALA A 169 -17.96 -21.18 17.97
N LEU A 170 -17.16 -21.43 19.00
CA LEU A 170 -16.34 -22.62 19.19
C LEU A 170 -16.80 -23.31 20.47
N ASP A 171 -17.25 -24.55 20.37
CA ASP A 171 -17.67 -25.34 21.52
C ASP A 171 -16.53 -26.13 22.18
N ILE A 172 -16.82 -26.70 23.35
CA ILE A 172 -15.87 -27.48 24.14
C ILE A 172 -15.44 -28.80 23.45
N TYR A 173 -16.10 -29.18 22.36
CA TYR A 173 -15.74 -30.35 21.57
C TYR A 173 -14.81 -30.00 20.39
N GLY A 174 -14.46 -28.71 20.24
CA GLY A 174 -13.60 -28.22 19.16
C GLY A 174 -14.35 -27.93 17.86
N ASN A 175 -15.69 -27.87 17.87
CA ASN A 175 -16.47 -27.60 16.67
C ASN A 175 -16.77 -26.11 16.53
N LEU A 176 -16.69 -25.63 15.29
CA LEU A 176 -16.96 -24.25 14.91
C LEU A 176 -18.32 -24.15 14.21
N ALA A 177 -19.04 -23.06 14.43
CA ALA A 177 -20.29 -22.77 13.72
C ALA A 177 -20.43 -21.27 13.43
N ALA A 178 -21.16 -20.95 12.36
CA ALA A 178 -21.50 -19.59 11.98
C ALA A 178 -22.98 -19.48 11.61
N ALA A 179 -23.63 -18.40 12.02
CA ALA A 179 -25.01 -18.08 11.69
C ALA A 179 -25.16 -16.59 11.37
N GLY A 180 -26.06 -16.24 10.45
CA GLY A 180 -26.36 -14.87 10.08
C GLY A 180 -27.82 -14.68 9.69
N SER A 181 -28.37 -13.51 9.97
CA SER A 181 -29.72 -13.11 9.58
C SER A 181 -29.78 -11.63 9.20
N THR A 182 -30.60 -11.28 8.22
CA THR A 182 -30.76 -9.90 7.74
C THR A 182 -32.20 -9.61 7.37
N GLY A 183 -32.61 -8.36 7.62
CA GLY A 183 -33.85 -7.79 7.08
C GLY A 183 -33.68 -7.19 5.69
N GLY A 184 -32.46 -7.24 5.12
CA GLY A 184 -32.11 -6.62 3.85
C GLY A 184 -32.04 -5.08 3.92
N SER A 185 -31.53 -4.48 2.84
CA SER A 185 -31.49 -3.02 2.70
C SER A 185 -32.89 -2.45 2.42
N THR A 186 -33.15 -1.25 2.94
CA THR A 186 -34.38 -0.52 2.62
C THR A 186 -34.46 -0.29 1.11
N CYS A 187 -35.63 -0.52 0.49
CA CYS A 187 -35.85 -0.45 -0.96
C CYS A 187 -35.03 -1.46 -1.80
N LYS A 188 -34.60 -2.58 -1.20
CA LYS A 188 -34.00 -3.72 -1.92
C LYS A 188 -34.85 -4.16 -3.12
N PRO A 189 -34.27 -4.33 -4.33
CA PRO A 189 -35.00 -4.84 -5.48
C PRO A 189 -35.63 -6.20 -5.21
N LEU A 190 -36.85 -6.41 -5.73
CA LEU A 190 -37.54 -7.70 -5.63
C LEU A 190 -36.68 -8.80 -6.27
N GLY A 191 -36.44 -9.89 -5.54
CA GLY A 191 -35.65 -11.03 -6.00
C GLY A 191 -34.13 -10.90 -5.83
N ARG A 192 -33.61 -9.75 -5.38
CA ARG A 192 -32.20 -9.64 -4.98
C ARG A 192 -31.96 -10.50 -3.73
N ILE A 193 -30.89 -11.29 -3.69
CA ILE A 193 -30.46 -12.06 -2.50
C ILE A 193 -29.16 -11.48 -1.93
N GLY A 194 -29.05 -11.38 -0.62
CA GLY A 194 -27.86 -10.85 0.07
C GLY A 194 -26.77 -11.85 0.40
N ASP A 195 -25.64 -11.30 0.85
CA ASP A 195 -24.46 -12.04 1.29
C ASP A 195 -24.74 -12.96 2.47
N THR A 196 -25.61 -12.53 3.40
CA THR A 196 -25.89 -13.21 4.67
C THR A 196 -26.33 -14.65 4.47
N ALA A 197 -27.17 -14.93 3.48
CA ALA A 197 -27.61 -16.29 3.20
C ALA A 197 -26.62 -17.06 2.34
N ILE A 198 -25.55 -16.48 1.80
CA ILE A 198 -24.65 -17.10 0.83
C ILE A 198 -23.35 -17.57 1.52
N VAL A 199 -23.17 -18.90 1.58
CA VAL A 199 -21.94 -19.51 2.09
C VAL A 199 -20.74 -19.10 1.23
N GLY A 200 -19.64 -18.72 1.88
CA GLY A 200 -18.42 -18.21 1.22
C GLY A 200 -18.45 -16.71 0.87
N ALA A 201 -19.60 -16.06 0.96
CA ALA A 201 -19.70 -14.60 0.92
C ALA A 201 -19.87 -14.02 2.32
N GLY A 202 -21.06 -14.13 2.92
CA GLY A 202 -21.41 -13.50 4.19
C GLY A 202 -21.14 -14.35 5.43
N LEU A 203 -21.02 -15.67 5.27
CA LEU A 203 -20.69 -16.58 6.37
C LEU A 203 -19.97 -17.84 5.88
N ILE A 204 -19.19 -18.46 6.75
CA ILE A 204 -18.59 -19.79 6.55
C ILE A 204 -18.20 -20.38 7.89
N ALA A 205 -18.23 -21.71 8.02
CA ALA A 205 -17.58 -22.41 9.12
C ALA A 205 -16.95 -23.71 8.61
N ASN A 206 -15.76 -24.03 9.09
CA ASN A 206 -15.07 -25.31 8.87
C ASN A 206 -14.27 -25.68 10.13
N GLN A 207 -13.48 -26.75 10.09
CA GLN A 207 -12.67 -27.19 11.23
C GLN A 207 -11.58 -26.20 11.67
N ARG A 208 -11.30 -25.13 10.90
CA ARG A 208 -10.26 -24.15 11.18
C ARG A 208 -10.78 -22.78 11.57
N VAL A 209 -11.88 -22.31 10.96
CA VAL A 209 -12.43 -20.97 11.21
C VAL A 209 -13.94 -20.91 11.00
N ALA A 210 -14.62 -20.10 11.81
CA ALA A 210 -15.99 -19.61 11.60
C ALA A 210 -15.97 -18.10 11.38
N VAL A 211 -16.74 -17.61 10.41
CA VAL A 211 -16.79 -16.20 9.99
C VAL A 211 -18.24 -15.78 9.77
N ALA A 212 -18.62 -14.59 10.24
CA ALA A 212 -19.87 -13.91 9.91
C ALA A 212 -19.60 -12.44 9.55
N CYS A 213 -20.20 -11.97 8.47
CA CYS A 213 -19.97 -10.65 7.90
C CYS A 213 -21.17 -9.70 8.10
N SER A 214 -20.90 -8.40 8.05
CA SER A 214 -21.89 -7.32 8.04
C SER A 214 -21.44 -6.17 7.15
N GLY A 215 -22.38 -5.39 6.63
CA GLY A 215 -22.11 -4.21 5.81
C GLY A 215 -22.79 -4.27 4.45
N SER A 216 -22.16 -3.70 3.42
CA SER A 216 -22.72 -3.71 2.07
C SER A 216 -22.67 -5.12 1.48
N GLY A 217 -23.84 -5.73 1.31
CA GLY A 217 -23.91 -7.10 0.79
C GLY A 217 -23.30 -7.25 -0.61
N GLU A 218 -23.37 -6.24 -1.45
CA GLU A 218 -22.73 -6.22 -2.78
C GLU A 218 -21.21 -6.23 -2.68
N ALA A 219 -20.66 -5.57 -1.66
CA ALA A 219 -19.22 -5.58 -1.41
C ALA A 219 -18.77 -6.96 -0.96
N ILE A 220 -19.51 -7.54 -0.01
CA ILE A 220 -19.22 -8.83 0.59
C ILE A 220 -19.37 -9.97 -0.44
N LEU A 221 -20.43 -9.94 -1.25
CA LEU A 221 -20.68 -10.90 -2.33
C LEU A 221 -19.59 -10.85 -3.40
N LYS A 222 -19.25 -9.67 -3.91
CA LYS A 222 -18.25 -9.54 -4.99
C LYS A 222 -16.85 -9.93 -4.53
N ALA A 223 -16.54 -9.70 -3.25
CA ALA A 223 -15.23 -9.98 -2.69
C ALA A 223 -15.09 -11.40 -2.12
N ASN A 224 -16.16 -12.20 -2.06
CA ASN A 224 -16.17 -13.54 -1.43
C ASN A 224 -15.46 -13.52 -0.05
N VAL A 225 -15.88 -12.61 0.83
CA VAL A 225 -15.14 -12.26 2.05
C VAL A 225 -14.89 -13.47 2.94
N SER A 226 -15.94 -14.21 3.32
CA SER A 226 -15.79 -15.31 4.26
C SER A 226 -14.94 -16.47 3.68
N ALA A 227 -15.09 -16.80 2.39
CA ALA A 227 -14.29 -17.83 1.73
C ALA A 227 -12.79 -17.46 1.63
N ASN A 228 -12.48 -16.19 1.34
CA ASN A 228 -11.09 -15.72 1.28
C ASN A 228 -10.41 -15.83 2.64
N ILE A 229 -11.10 -15.43 3.72
CA ILE A 229 -10.60 -15.57 5.10
C ILE A 229 -10.34 -17.05 5.41
N ALA A 230 -11.30 -17.93 5.11
CA ALA A 230 -11.13 -19.36 5.33
C ALA A 230 -9.97 -19.97 4.55
N SER A 231 -9.75 -19.54 3.31
CA SER A 231 -8.63 -19.97 2.46
C SER A 231 -7.27 -19.51 3.01
N MET A 232 -7.18 -18.25 3.45
CA MET A 232 -5.96 -17.69 4.03
C MET A 232 -5.59 -18.37 5.35
N VAL A 233 -6.56 -18.57 6.25
CA VAL A 233 -6.34 -19.32 7.51
C VAL A 233 -5.99 -20.78 7.23
N SER A 234 -6.55 -21.39 6.19
CA SER A 234 -6.16 -22.74 5.75
C SER A 234 -4.72 -22.79 5.21
N SER A 235 -4.22 -21.67 4.71
CA SER A 235 -2.83 -21.47 4.26
C SER A 235 -1.90 -20.99 5.37
N GLU A 236 -2.29 -21.17 6.64
CA GLU A 236 -1.52 -20.83 7.85
C GLU A 236 -1.30 -19.32 8.09
N MET A 237 -2.03 -18.44 7.41
CA MET A 237 -2.04 -17.02 7.75
C MET A 237 -2.72 -16.79 9.11
N PRO A 238 -2.18 -15.93 9.99
CA PRO A 238 -2.85 -15.57 11.24
C PRO A 238 -4.26 -15.02 11.00
N LEU A 239 -5.23 -15.44 11.83
CA LEU A 239 -6.65 -15.10 11.68
C LEU A 239 -6.88 -13.61 11.49
N ASP A 240 -6.25 -12.80 12.33
CA ASP A 240 -6.48 -11.36 12.39
C ASP A 240 -5.94 -10.65 11.14
N ASP A 241 -4.81 -11.09 10.60
CA ASP A 241 -4.23 -10.56 9.37
C ASP A 241 -5.07 -10.96 8.14
N ALA A 242 -5.59 -12.19 8.13
CA ALA A 242 -6.50 -12.69 7.09
C ALA A 242 -7.81 -11.88 7.07
N VAL A 243 -8.39 -11.61 8.23
CA VAL A 243 -9.61 -10.81 8.36
C VAL A 243 -9.33 -9.35 7.96
N ARG A 244 -8.29 -8.70 8.50
CA ARG A 244 -7.96 -7.30 8.20
C ARG A 244 -7.72 -7.08 6.71
N SER A 245 -6.88 -7.90 6.08
CA SER A 245 -6.55 -7.79 4.65
C SER A 245 -7.77 -8.00 3.74
N THR A 246 -8.64 -8.96 4.08
CA THR A 246 -9.85 -9.26 3.28
C THR A 246 -10.89 -8.15 3.40
N VAL A 247 -11.12 -7.64 4.61
CA VAL A 247 -12.05 -6.53 4.86
C VAL A 247 -11.61 -5.26 4.13
N LEU A 248 -10.31 -4.96 4.13
CA LEU A 248 -9.72 -3.86 3.36
C LEU A 248 -9.97 -4.01 1.86
N LYS A 249 -9.64 -5.18 1.31
CA LYS A 249 -9.81 -5.49 -0.11
C LYS A 249 -11.27 -5.37 -0.55
N ALA A 250 -12.20 -5.86 0.26
CA ALA A 250 -13.64 -5.80 -0.03
C ALA A 250 -14.17 -4.36 -0.07
N ALA A 251 -13.74 -3.52 0.89
CA ALA A 251 -14.09 -2.10 0.91
C ALA A 251 -13.52 -1.36 -0.31
N PHE A 252 -12.26 -1.64 -0.69
CA PHE A 252 -11.61 -1.04 -1.86
C PHE A 252 -12.33 -1.38 -3.17
N GLN A 253 -12.63 -2.66 -3.40
CA GLN A 253 -13.34 -3.12 -4.61
C GLN A 253 -14.76 -2.53 -4.76
N SER A 254 -15.31 -1.99 -3.68
CA SER A 254 -16.70 -1.56 -3.60
C SER A 254 -16.85 -0.05 -3.45
N GLY A 255 -15.78 0.72 -3.69
CA GLY A 255 -15.82 2.18 -3.62
C GLY A 255 -15.99 2.71 -2.20
N GLY A 256 -15.39 2.05 -1.20
CA GLY A 256 -15.39 2.48 0.21
C GLY A 256 -16.60 2.08 1.04
N LYS A 257 -17.51 1.26 0.48
CA LYS A 257 -18.67 0.77 1.21
C LYS A 257 -18.26 -0.05 2.45
N PRO A 258 -19.04 0.02 3.54
CA PRO A 258 -18.70 -0.65 4.79
C PRO A 258 -18.70 -2.17 4.61
N CYS A 259 -17.72 -2.80 5.25
CA CYS A 259 -17.53 -4.24 5.38
C CYS A 259 -16.97 -4.51 6.76
N ALA A 260 -17.58 -5.43 7.49
CA ALA A 260 -17.19 -5.82 8.83
C ALA A 260 -17.31 -7.34 9.00
N VAL A 261 -16.49 -7.90 9.87
CA VAL A 261 -16.36 -9.34 10.09
C VAL A 261 -16.12 -9.61 11.56
N ILE A 262 -16.82 -10.63 12.09
CA ILE A 262 -16.41 -11.37 13.29
C ILE A 262 -15.92 -12.76 12.86
N ALA A 263 -14.85 -13.26 13.46
CA ALA A 263 -14.32 -14.58 13.17
C ALA A 263 -13.73 -15.25 14.42
N ILE A 264 -13.82 -16.58 14.48
CA ILE A 264 -13.19 -17.42 15.52
C ILE A 264 -12.43 -18.56 14.84
N ASP A 265 -11.18 -18.79 15.25
CA ASP A 265 -10.42 -19.96 14.80
C ASP A 265 -10.43 -21.12 15.80
N ALA A 266 -9.94 -22.28 15.36
CA ALA A 266 -9.85 -23.49 16.16
C ALA A 266 -8.92 -23.37 17.38
N GLN A 267 -8.16 -22.27 17.50
CA GLN A 267 -7.32 -21.97 18.66
C GLN A 267 -8.02 -21.01 19.64
N CYS A 268 -9.34 -20.84 19.52
CA CYS A 268 -10.16 -19.95 20.35
C CYS A 268 -9.84 -18.46 20.19
N ARG A 269 -9.08 -18.05 19.17
CA ARG A 269 -8.80 -16.63 18.91
C ARG A 269 -9.98 -15.99 18.21
N VAL A 270 -10.37 -14.82 18.69
CA VAL A 270 -11.46 -14.01 18.11
C VAL A 270 -10.84 -12.85 17.34
N SER A 271 -11.24 -12.63 16.10
CA SER A 271 -10.87 -11.45 15.31
C SER A 271 -12.11 -10.66 14.91
N ILE A 272 -12.04 -9.33 15.05
CA ILE A 272 -13.14 -8.42 14.78
C ILE A 272 -12.59 -7.21 14.04
N HIS A 273 -12.97 -7.05 12.77
CA HIS A 273 -12.60 -5.89 11.98
C HIS A 273 -13.79 -5.28 11.28
N SER A 274 -13.78 -3.95 11.17
CA SER A 274 -14.76 -3.15 10.45
C SER A 274 -14.07 -2.03 9.69
N THR A 275 -14.58 -1.80 8.48
CA THR A 275 -14.36 -0.57 7.72
C THR A 275 -15.50 0.43 7.91
N GLY A 276 -16.67 0.03 8.40
CA GLY A 276 -17.72 0.98 8.75
C GLY A 276 -17.38 1.75 10.03
N ARG A 277 -17.94 2.96 10.16
CA ARG A 277 -17.69 3.87 11.30
C ARG A 277 -17.95 3.20 12.65
N ILE A 278 -19.02 2.42 12.75
CA ILE A 278 -19.41 1.71 13.97
C ILE A 278 -19.68 0.24 13.62
N PHE A 279 -19.22 -0.66 14.47
CA PHE A 279 -19.54 -2.08 14.43
C PHE A 279 -19.89 -2.57 15.83
N VAL A 280 -21.16 -2.95 16.01
CA VAL A 280 -21.68 -3.34 17.32
C VAL A 280 -21.46 -4.83 17.52
N THR A 281 -20.66 -5.20 18.52
CA THR A 281 -20.26 -6.59 18.77
C THR A 281 -20.34 -6.96 20.24
N ALA A 282 -20.55 -8.24 20.53
CA ALA A 282 -20.31 -8.79 21.87
C ALA A 282 -19.52 -10.09 21.78
N THR A 283 -18.67 -10.33 22.78
CA THR A 283 -17.80 -11.52 22.84
C THR A 283 -17.80 -12.10 24.23
N CYS A 284 -17.58 -13.41 24.34
CA CYS A 284 -17.21 -14.08 25.57
C CYS A 284 -16.34 -15.30 25.27
N SER A 285 -15.54 -15.73 26.23
CA SER A 285 -14.77 -16.97 26.10
C SER A 285 -14.62 -17.65 27.46
N SER A 286 -13.99 -18.82 27.48
CA SER A 286 -13.57 -19.46 28.73
C SER A 286 -12.55 -18.64 29.52
N ALA A 287 -11.83 -17.70 28.87
CA ALA A 287 -10.79 -16.87 29.48
C ALA A 287 -11.24 -15.43 29.77
N THR A 288 -12.24 -14.92 29.03
CA THR A 288 -12.69 -13.52 29.08
C THR A 288 -14.17 -13.43 29.40
N ARG A 289 -14.51 -12.53 30.34
CA ARG A 289 -15.91 -12.22 30.64
C ARG A 289 -16.61 -11.61 29.43
N ALA A 290 -17.93 -11.75 29.40
CA ALA A 290 -18.75 -11.14 28.35
C ALA A 290 -18.56 -9.62 28.30
N GLN A 291 -18.27 -9.12 27.10
CA GLN A 291 -18.11 -7.70 26.81
C GLN A 291 -18.89 -7.37 25.54
N ALA A 292 -19.70 -6.31 25.59
CA ALA A 292 -20.29 -5.68 24.42
C ALA A 292 -19.58 -4.36 24.17
N SER A 293 -19.49 -3.98 22.91
CA SER A 293 -18.78 -2.77 22.51
C SER A 293 -19.32 -2.25 21.19
N PHE A 294 -19.52 -0.94 21.13
CA PHE A 294 -19.63 -0.19 19.88
C PHE A 294 -18.22 0.07 19.38
N ARG A 295 -17.71 -0.83 18.55
CA ARG A 295 -16.35 -0.70 18.02
C ARG A 295 -16.34 0.35 16.93
N GLU A 296 -15.40 1.28 17.03
CA GLU A 296 -15.11 2.19 15.94
C GLU A 296 -14.46 1.44 14.76
N THR A 297 -14.23 2.15 13.65
CA THR A 297 -13.49 1.59 12.52
C THR A 297 -12.15 1.04 12.98
N THR A 298 -11.92 -0.25 12.74
CA THR A 298 -10.62 -0.89 13.05
C THR A 298 -9.57 -0.61 11.98
N ILE A 299 -9.97 0.11 10.92
CA ILE A 299 -9.14 0.56 9.82
C ILE A 299 -9.29 2.09 9.75
N PRO A 300 -8.46 2.82 10.49
CA PRO A 300 -8.62 4.27 10.65
C PRO A 300 -8.12 5.05 9.43
N ILE A 301 -7.14 4.47 8.70
CA ILE A 301 -6.54 5.03 7.49
C ILE A 301 -6.86 4.07 6.34
N LEU A 302 -7.48 4.60 5.29
CA LEU A 302 -7.56 3.90 4.01
C LEU A 302 -6.31 4.20 3.19
N GLU A 303 -5.83 3.26 2.38
CA GLU A 303 -4.67 3.46 1.50
C GLU A 303 -4.81 4.74 0.65
N GLN A 304 -6.02 5.08 0.18
CA GLN A 304 -6.24 6.30 -0.60
C GLN A 304 -6.15 7.62 0.19
N HIS A 305 -6.31 7.57 1.51
CA HIS A 305 -6.21 8.74 2.40
C HIS A 305 -4.81 8.89 2.99
N GLN A 306 -3.97 7.87 2.81
CA GLN A 306 -2.60 7.84 3.26
C GLN A 306 -1.78 8.90 2.53
N PHE A 307 -1.09 9.73 3.30
CA PHE A 307 -0.13 10.72 2.79
C PHE A 307 1.29 10.48 3.34
N TYR A 308 1.47 9.47 4.21
CA TYR A 308 2.75 9.03 4.78
C TYR A 308 2.76 7.51 4.99
N GLN A 309 3.86 6.84 4.65
CA GLN A 309 4.13 5.48 5.12
C GLN A 309 5.62 5.18 5.09
N ASP A 310 6.08 4.49 6.13
CA ASP A 310 7.35 3.78 6.13
C ASP A 310 7.22 2.46 6.91
N GLY A 311 8.35 1.84 7.28
CA GLY A 311 8.37 0.59 8.04
C GLY A 311 7.90 0.70 9.49
N LEU A 312 7.72 1.92 10.02
CA LEU A 312 7.41 2.17 11.43
C LEU A 312 6.03 2.81 11.61
N LEU A 313 5.62 3.73 10.74
CA LEU A 313 4.32 4.40 10.82
C LEU A 313 3.66 4.61 9.46
N CYS A 314 2.34 4.68 9.50
CA CYS A 314 1.47 5.12 8.43
C CYS A 314 0.76 6.39 8.88
N ALA A 315 0.61 7.40 8.02
CA ALA A 315 -0.25 8.55 8.28
C ALA A 315 -1.19 8.79 7.11
N GLY A 316 -2.43 9.10 7.43
CA GLY A 316 -3.43 9.47 6.45
C GLY A 316 -4.49 10.38 7.03
N LEU A 317 -5.29 10.97 6.15
CA LEU A 317 -6.47 11.70 6.61
C LEU A 317 -7.44 10.73 7.27
N ALA A 318 -8.02 11.16 8.40
CA ALA A 318 -8.99 10.36 9.11
C ALA A 318 -10.11 10.00 8.14
N ARG A 319 -10.50 8.72 8.08
CA ARG A 319 -11.60 8.29 7.21
C ARG A 319 -12.91 9.00 7.56
N TYR A 320 -13.14 9.24 8.84
CA TYR A 320 -14.31 9.95 9.38
C TYR A 320 -13.85 11.16 10.19
N PRO A 321 -13.38 12.23 9.53
CA PRO A 321 -12.86 13.38 10.26
C PRO A 321 -14.03 14.10 10.96
N THR A 322 -13.87 14.39 12.24
CA THR A 322 -14.75 15.27 13.02
C THR A 322 -14.35 16.74 12.86
N LEU A 323 -13.14 17.02 12.36
CA LEU A 323 -12.63 18.36 12.08
C LEU A 323 -11.97 18.46 10.69
N PRO A 324 -12.08 19.60 9.98
CA PRO A 324 -11.39 19.84 8.70
C PRO A 324 -9.87 19.60 8.77
N GLY A 325 -9.35 18.58 8.08
CA GLY A 325 -7.91 18.28 8.10
C GLY A 325 -7.44 17.39 9.24
N GLN A 326 -8.36 16.73 9.96
CA GLN A 326 -8.01 15.68 10.92
C GLN A 326 -7.27 14.53 10.20
N ALA A 327 -6.13 14.12 10.77
CA ALA A 327 -5.32 13.01 10.29
C ALA A 327 -5.10 11.99 11.40
N ILE A 328 -4.84 10.74 11.03
CA ILE A 328 -4.51 9.64 11.93
C ILE A 328 -3.17 9.05 11.51
N LEU A 329 -2.36 8.70 12.49
CA LEU A 329 -1.11 7.98 12.38
C LEU A 329 -1.29 6.61 13.03
N GLU A 330 -0.88 5.55 12.34
CA GLU A 330 -0.93 4.17 12.80
C GLU A 330 0.48 3.56 12.78
N LEU A 331 0.98 3.16 13.95
CA LEU A 331 2.21 2.38 14.08
C LEU A 331 2.06 1.03 13.39
N GLN A 332 3.04 0.67 12.58
CA GLN A 332 3.03 -0.58 11.82
C GLN A 332 3.41 -1.76 12.73
N HIS A 333 3.11 -2.99 12.29
CA HIS A 333 3.47 -4.24 12.98
C HIS A 333 2.92 -4.42 14.42
N ARG A 334 1.80 -3.76 14.76
CA ARG A 334 1.16 -3.80 16.09
C ARG A 334 2.04 -3.26 17.23
N ALA A 335 3.03 -2.42 16.92
CA ALA A 335 3.77 -1.73 17.95
C ALA A 335 2.85 -0.74 18.68
N GLU A 336 2.83 -0.80 20.01
CA GLU A 336 2.22 0.22 20.85
C GLU A 336 3.24 1.34 21.08
N LEU A 337 2.81 2.60 21.09
CA LEU A 337 3.71 3.73 21.34
C LEU A 337 4.42 3.60 22.70
N THR A 338 3.73 3.03 23.68
CA THR A 338 4.26 2.70 25.03
C THR A 338 5.19 1.48 25.05
N GLY A 339 5.18 0.66 24.00
CA GLY A 339 5.99 -0.54 23.87
C GLY A 339 7.29 -0.36 23.07
N LEU A 340 7.48 0.80 22.44
CA LEU A 340 8.70 1.12 21.67
C LEU A 340 9.91 1.31 22.59
N ASP A 341 11.09 0.93 22.09
CA ASP A 341 12.32 1.33 22.76
C ASP A 341 12.59 2.83 22.61
N SER A 342 13.57 3.36 23.36
CA SER A 342 13.85 4.79 23.33
C SER A 342 14.17 5.29 21.91
N ALA A 343 15.02 4.60 21.16
CA ALA A 343 15.46 5.03 19.83
C ALA A 343 14.29 5.04 18.82
N GLU A 344 13.47 3.99 18.84
CA GLU A 344 12.27 3.87 18.01
C GLU A 344 11.23 4.95 18.38
N PHE A 345 11.02 5.19 19.68
CA PHE A 345 10.13 6.24 20.17
C PHE A 345 10.58 7.62 19.67
N PHE A 346 11.88 7.94 19.77
CA PHE A 346 12.45 9.18 19.23
C PHE A 346 12.23 9.32 17.73
N GLU A 347 12.46 8.25 16.97
CA GLU A 347 12.27 8.24 15.52
C GLU A 347 10.80 8.48 15.15
N VAL A 348 9.85 7.84 15.84
CA VAL A 348 8.41 8.08 15.68
C VAL A 348 8.07 9.55 15.94
N PHE A 349 8.55 10.11 17.05
CA PHE A 349 8.23 11.49 17.41
C PHE A 349 8.83 12.53 16.46
N GLN A 350 10.05 12.31 15.96
CA GLN A 350 10.65 13.16 14.92
C GLN A 350 9.79 13.19 13.65
N LYS A 351 9.21 12.05 13.29
CA LYS A 351 8.31 11.94 12.14
C LYS A 351 6.97 12.62 12.39
N ILE A 352 6.38 12.42 13.58
CA ILE A 352 5.15 13.11 14.02
C ILE A 352 5.30 14.62 13.91
N ASP A 353 6.40 15.20 14.42
CA ASP A 353 6.61 16.65 14.36
C ASP A 353 6.68 17.17 12.91
N ARG A 354 7.46 16.49 12.06
CA ARG A 354 7.55 16.84 10.62
C ARG A 354 6.21 16.74 9.91
N LEU A 355 5.43 15.71 10.23
CA LEU A 355 4.08 15.53 9.69
C LEU A 355 3.11 16.62 10.13
N ALA A 356 3.16 17.01 11.40
CA ALA A 356 2.35 18.10 11.94
C ALA A 356 2.66 19.43 11.24
N VAL A 357 3.94 19.73 10.99
CA VAL A 357 4.36 20.92 10.24
C VAL A 357 3.84 20.88 8.79
N GLY A 358 3.96 19.74 8.11
CA GLY A 358 3.43 19.55 6.76
C GLY A 358 1.91 19.74 6.68
N LEU A 359 1.16 19.19 7.64
CA LEU A 359 -0.28 19.36 7.76
C LEU A 359 -0.67 20.83 7.99
N LYS A 360 0.02 21.54 8.89
CA LYS A 360 -0.19 22.99 9.13
C LYS A 360 -0.02 23.81 7.86
N GLN A 361 1.08 23.59 7.14
CA GLN A 361 1.39 24.36 5.93
C GLN A 361 0.38 24.12 4.81
N ALA A 362 -0.04 22.87 4.61
CA ALA A 362 -0.97 22.56 3.53
C ALA A 362 -2.41 22.98 3.85
N THR A 363 -2.85 22.84 5.09
CA THR A 363 -4.21 23.23 5.51
C THR A 363 -4.36 24.72 5.80
N GLY A 364 -3.25 25.44 6.00
CA GLY A 364 -3.26 26.84 6.42
C GLY A 364 -3.70 27.06 7.88
N LEU A 365 -3.90 25.98 8.64
CA LEU A 365 -4.27 26.02 10.05
C LEU A 365 -3.03 26.27 10.92
N LYS A 366 -3.18 27.15 11.92
CA LYS A 366 -2.06 27.61 12.77
C LYS A 366 -1.62 26.57 13.78
N GLU A 367 -2.56 25.80 14.31
CA GLU A 367 -2.34 24.90 15.45
C GLU A 367 -3.02 23.55 15.20
N TYR A 368 -2.31 22.48 15.56
CA TYR A 368 -2.80 21.11 15.58
C TYR A 368 -2.49 20.55 16.95
N THR A 369 -3.44 19.80 17.48
CA THR A 369 -3.30 18.99 18.68
C THR A 369 -3.06 17.56 18.25
N ILE A 370 -2.13 16.89 18.91
CA ILE A 370 -1.96 15.44 18.84
C ILE A 370 -2.74 14.84 20.02
N SER A 371 -3.38 13.71 19.82
CA SER A 371 -3.97 12.90 20.88
C SER A 371 -3.68 11.43 20.61
N THR A 372 -3.28 10.69 21.63
CA THR A 372 -3.08 9.23 21.59
C THR A 372 -3.40 8.68 22.96
N ASP A 373 -3.80 7.42 23.04
CA ASP A 373 -3.97 6.68 24.28
C ASP A 373 -2.72 5.89 24.69
N GLY A 374 -1.65 5.98 23.90
CA GLY A 374 -0.42 5.19 24.06
C GLY A 374 -0.39 3.90 23.23
N GLY A 375 -1.49 3.56 22.55
CA GLY A 375 -1.55 2.42 21.64
C GLY A 375 -0.87 2.68 20.31
N SER A 376 -1.28 1.95 19.28
CA SER A 376 -0.73 2.09 17.93
C SER A 376 -1.27 3.30 17.15
N LEU A 377 -2.25 4.04 17.70
CA LEU A 377 -2.94 5.13 17.01
C LEU A 377 -2.66 6.50 17.63
N ILE A 378 -2.42 7.47 16.76
CA ILE A 378 -2.13 8.85 17.11
C ILE A 378 -2.96 9.77 16.20
N THR A 379 -3.79 10.62 16.77
CA THR A 379 -4.70 11.52 16.04
C THR A 379 -4.14 12.93 16.01
N PHE A 380 -4.07 13.53 14.82
CA PHE A 380 -3.90 14.96 14.61
C PHE A 380 -5.25 15.65 14.41
N ALA A 381 -5.57 16.62 15.26
CA ALA A 381 -6.80 17.40 15.21
C ALA A 381 -6.49 18.91 15.13
N PRO A 382 -7.08 19.67 14.20
CA PRO A 382 -6.98 21.13 14.16
C PRO A 382 -7.42 21.78 15.47
N PHE A 383 -6.75 22.86 15.87
CA PHE A 383 -7.17 23.71 16.97
C PHE A 383 -7.42 25.14 16.44
N GLN A 384 -8.63 25.67 16.63
CA GLN A 384 -8.96 27.06 16.31
C GLN A 384 -9.29 27.84 17.58
N ARG A 385 -8.50 28.87 17.88
CA ARG A 385 -8.88 29.93 18.82
C ARG A 385 -9.89 30.86 18.15
N ASP A 386 -11.17 30.55 18.26
CA ASP A 386 -12.21 31.55 17.97
C ASP A 386 -12.87 31.97 19.29
N SER A 387 -12.95 33.28 19.54
CA SER A 387 -13.38 33.91 20.81
C SER A 387 -14.85 33.66 21.21
N LYS A 388 -15.56 32.82 20.46
CA LYS A 388 -16.92 32.33 20.76
C LYS A 388 -17.03 30.80 20.70
N SER A 389 -15.94 30.08 20.47
CA SER A 389 -15.91 28.63 20.19
C SER A 389 -15.13 27.81 21.21
N GLU A 390 -14.79 28.37 22.38
CA GLU A 390 -14.12 27.65 23.48
C GLU A 390 -14.85 26.37 23.93
N VAL A 391 -16.16 26.33 23.67
CA VAL A 391 -17.04 25.19 23.95
C VAL A 391 -16.98 24.14 22.83
N ALA A 392 -16.56 24.50 21.61
CA ALA A 392 -16.63 23.60 20.44
C ALA A 392 -15.43 22.63 20.37
N GLY A 393 -14.18 23.10 20.49
CA GLY A 393 -13.01 22.22 20.34
C GLY A 393 -12.89 21.13 21.43
N SER A 394 -13.33 21.46 22.65
CA SER A 394 -13.36 20.53 23.78
C SER A 394 -14.58 19.60 23.74
N ASN A 395 -15.75 20.06 23.29
CA ASN A 395 -16.93 19.22 23.10
C ASN A 395 -16.89 18.36 21.82
N LEU A 396 -16.12 18.73 20.79
CA LEU A 396 -15.98 17.94 19.56
C LEU A 396 -15.09 16.70 19.75
N ILE A 397 -14.08 16.75 20.63
CA ILE A 397 -13.35 15.55 21.09
C ILE A 397 -14.26 14.70 21.99
N ARG A 398 -15.12 15.35 22.78
CA ARG A 398 -16.12 14.73 23.68
C ARG A 398 -17.21 13.94 22.94
N GLU A 399 -17.67 14.42 21.78
CA GLU A 399 -18.63 13.72 20.91
C GLU A 399 -17.98 12.72 19.94
N ALA A 400 -16.70 12.92 19.57
CA ALA A 400 -15.98 12.01 18.67
C ALA A 400 -15.57 10.68 19.30
N TYR A 401 -15.32 10.65 20.62
CA TYR A 401 -14.78 9.49 21.35
C TYR A 401 -15.63 9.03 22.54
N GLY A 402 -16.85 9.54 22.70
CA GLY A 402 -17.93 8.90 23.47
C GLY A 402 -17.72 8.66 24.97
N ARG A 403 -16.82 9.35 25.68
CA ARG A 403 -16.66 9.16 27.14
C ARG A 403 -16.95 10.41 27.94
N GLN A 404 -17.76 10.23 28.98
CA GLN A 404 -18.37 11.25 29.82
C GLN A 404 -17.32 11.92 30.71
N ILE A 405 -16.71 13.01 30.27
CA ILE A 405 -16.11 13.96 31.22
C ILE A 405 -17.25 14.82 31.75
N ASP A 406 -17.58 14.69 33.03
CA ASP A 406 -18.61 15.48 33.70
C ASP A 406 -18.16 16.96 33.74
N THR A 407 -18.77 17.79 32.90
CA THR A 407 -18.49 19.23 32.79
C THR A 407 -19.55 20.10 33.49
N THR A 408 -20.31 19.56 34.44
CA THR A 408 -21.44 20.30 35.03
C THR A 408 -21.06 21.39 36.03
N SER A 409 -19.78 21.61 36.35
CA SER A 409 -19.32 22.82 37.05
C SER A 409 -18.79 23.86 36.06
N SER A 410 -19.68 24.74 35.60
CA SER A 410 -19.39 25.95 34.84
C SER A 410 -18.38 26.84 35.58
N ASN A 411 -17.15 26.93 35.04
CA ASN A 411 -16.24 28.11 35.05
C ASN A 411 -14.75 27.82 34.81
N ALA A 412 -14.33 26.61 34.40
CA ALA A 412 -12.91 26.37 34.05
C ALA A 412 -12.59 26.80 32.60
N LEU A 413 -12.52 28.11 32.38
CA LEU A 413 -11.85 28.73 31.24
C LEU A 413 -10.34 28.55 31.39
N ILE A 414 -9.70 27.75 30.53
CA ILE A 414 -8.25 27.87 30.27
C ILE A 414 -8.09 28.75 29.03
N THR A 415 -8.38 30.03 29.21
CA THR A 415 -7.91 31.09 28.32
C THR A 415 -6.63 31.68 28.85
N GLU A 416 -5.87 32.30 27.95
CA GLU A 416 -4.65 33.06 28.19
C GLU A 416 -4.69 33.96 29.43
N GLN A 417 -4.33 33.38 30.56
CA GLN A 417 -3.50 34.04 31.55
C GLN A 417 -2.36 33.07 31.80
N TYR A 418 -1.18 33.42 31.26
CA TYR A 418 0.02 33.23 32.06
C TYR A 418 -0.31 33.88 33.40
N PHE A 419 -0.75 33.11 34.38
CA PHE A 419 -0.63 33.57 35.75
C PHE A 419 0.88 33.72 35.95
N PRO A 420 1.42 34.93 36.17
CA PRO A 420 2.63 34.97 36.95
C PRO A 420 2.20 34.32 38.27
N VAL A 421 2.67 33.10 38.52
CA VAL A 421 2.69 32.62 39.90
C VAL A 421 3.60 33.63 40.58
N ASP A 422 3.00 34.60 41.26
CA ASP A 422 3.73 35.52 42.10
C ASP A 422 4.26 34.68 43.25
N LEU A 423 5.47 34.15 43.10
CA LEU A 423 6.17 33.32 44.07
C LEU A 423 6.40 34.07 45.42
N ASN A 424 6.00 35.34 45.51
CA ASN A 424 6.10 36.19 46.70
C ASN A 424 4.78 36.39 47.46
N GLY A 425 3.66 35.80 47.01
CA GLY A 425 2.36 35.93 47.66
C GLY A 425 2.09 34.84 48.70
N GLU A 426 1.78 35.24 49.94
CA GLU A 426 1.38 34.39 51.06
C GLU A 426 0.24 33.40 50.68
N GLY A 427 0.60 32.17 50.28
CA GLY A 427 -0.40 31.16 49.90
C GLY A 427 0.14 29.79 49.47
N LEU A 428 1.45 29.52 49.62
CA LEU A 428 2.05 28.20 49.40
C LEU A 428 2.06 27.44 50.72
N ASN A 429 1.09 26.56 50.93
CA ASN A 429 1.19 25.57 52.00
C ASN A 429 1.79 24.28 51.41
N GLU A 430 3.03 24.01 51.82
CA GLU A 430 3.83 22.80 51.59
C GLU A 430 4.34 22.58 50.16
N SER A 431 5.56 23.08 49.90
CA SER A 431 6.42 22.57 48.83
C SER A 431 7.18 21.33 49.34
N VAL A 432 7.10 20.23 48.61
CA VAL A 432 7.97 19.06 48.83
C VAL A 432 9.06 19.11 47.75
N ASP A 433 10.27 19.54 48.12
CA ASP A 433 11.44 19.48 47.24
C ASP A 433 11.89 18.00 47.11
N ILE A 434 11.64 17.37 45.94
CA ILE A 434 12.21 16.06 45.63
C ILE A 434 13.43 16.28 44.73
N CYS A 435 14.61 16.29 45.34
CA CYS A 435 15.88 16.41 44.63
C CYS A 435 16.33 15.01 44.17
N ALA A 436 15.98 14.63 42.93
CA ALA A 436 16.48 13.40 42.33
C ALA A 436 17.92 13.61 41.84
N SER A 437 18.90 12.94 42.47
CA SER A 437 20.33 13.14 42.17
C SER A 437 20.92 12.05 41.25
N LYS A 438 21.25 12.47 40.01
CA LYS A 438 22.37 12.09 39.09
C LYS A 438 22.37 10.74 38.33
N PRO A 439 23.07 10.65 37.14
CA PRO A 439 24.09 11.58 36.61
C PRO A 439 23.95 12.00 35.12
N THR A 440 23.81 13.30 34.85
CA THR A 440 24.64 14.07 33.88
C THR A 440 24.45 15.58 34.17
N GLN A 441 25.42 16.40 33.74
CA GLN A 441 25.88 17.68 34.30
C GLN A 441 24.94 18.91 34.42
N ASP A 442 23.62 18.79 34.34
CA ASP A 442 22.71 19.92 34.56
C ASP A 442 21.85 19.67 35.81
N GLU A 443 22.01 20.48 36.85
CA GLU A 443 21.21 20.41 38.08
C GLU A 443 19.81 20.98 37.85
N TYR A 444 18.79 20.13 37.71
CA TYR A 444 17.38 20.53 37.59
C TYR A 444 16.67 20.57 38.95
N ARG A 445 15.66 21.44 39.12
CA ARG A 445 14.80 21.48 40.33
C ARG A 445 13.35 21.13 39.98
N LEU A 446 12.87 20.00 40.50
CA LEU A 446 11.45 19.61 40.41
C LEU A 446 10.71 20.24 41.60
N GLU A 447 9.90 21.26 41.34
CA GLU A 447 9.09 21.91 42.37
C GLU A 447 7.63 21.44 42.27
N PHE A 448 7.14 20.77 43.32
CA PHE A 448 5.72 20.48 43.45
C PHE A 448 4.99 21.74 43.91
N HIS A 449 4.14 22.27 43.04
CA HIS A 449 3.27 23.39 43.37
C HIS A 449 1.84 22.88 43.50
N GLN A 450 1.34 22.74 44.74
CA GLN A 450 -0.09 22.62 44.94
C GLN A 450 -0.72 23.98 44.63
N CYS A 451 -1.20 24.18 43.41
CA CYS A 451 -1.98 25.37 43.06
C CYS A 451 -3.33 25.35 43.79
N ALA A 452 -3.34 25.83 45.04
CA ALA A 452 -4.55 26.13 45.78
C ALA A 452 -5.13 27.45 45.29
N ASN A 453 -5.63 27.50 44.05
CA ASN A 453 -6.40 28.66 43.61
C ASN A 453 -7.54 28.32 42.64
N ASP A 454 -8.21 27.21 42.89
CA ASP A 454 -9.62 27.12 42.56
C ASP A 454 -10.41 26.77 43.82
N LYS A 455 -11.01 27.79 44.44
CA LYS A 455 -11.90 27.64 45.60
C LYS A 455 -13.15 26.79 45.31
N ARG A 456 -13.32 26.26 44.08
CA ARG A 456 -14.47 25.42 43.69
C ARG A 456 -14.13 24.05 43.09
N THR A 457 -12.94 23.78 42.54
CA THR A 457 -12.65 22.48 41.88
C THR A 457 -11.66 21.56 42.58
N ASN A 458 -10.90 22.02 43.57
CA ASN A 458 -10.05 21.16 44.42
C ASN A 458 -9.19 20.14 43.61
N LYS A 459 -8.53 20.56 42.52
CA LYS A 459 -7.64 19.72 41.71
C LYS A 459 -6.18 20.15 41.87
N ALA A 460 -5.28 19.24 42.25
CA ALA A 460 -3.84 19.47 42.27
C ALA A 460 -3.18 19.24 40.88
N SER A 461 -2.21 20.08 40.50
CA SER A 461 -1.43 19.94 39.25
C SER A 461 0.06 19.78 39.56
N LEU A 462 0.80 19.06 38.71
CA LEU A 462 2.26 18.96 38.79
C LEU A 462 2.89 19.88 37.75
N CYS A 463 3.80 20.75 38.18
CA CYS A 463 4.55 21.65 37.31
C CYS A 463 6.02 21.24 37.28
N VAL A 464 6.65 21.23 36.11
CA VAL A 464 8.10 21.01 35.97
C VAL A 464 8.74 22.31 35.49
N ILE A 465 9.69 22.84 36.26
CA ILE A 465 10.36 24.13 36.00
C ILE A 465 11.84 23.86 35.75
N TRP A 466 12.39 24.39 34.65
CA TRP A 466 13.83 24.28 34.35
C TRP A 466 14.63 25.34 35.12
N PRO A 467 15.89 25.06 35.54
CA PRO A 467 16.73 26.00 36.30
C PRO A 467 16.97 27.35 35.63
N THR A 468 16.87 27.39 34.30
CA THR A 468 17.20 28.55 33.47
C THR A 468 16.00 29.42 33.12
N GLU A 469 14.77 29.04 33.51
CA GLU A 469 13.54 29.75 33.13
C GLU A 469 12.72 30.18 34.36
N SER A 470 12.13 31.39 34.30
CA SER A 470 11.28 31.95 35.36
C SER A 470 9.78 31.59 35.22
N HIS A 471 9.43 30.73 34.28
CA HIS A 471 8.07 30.30 33.98
C HIS A 471 8.02 28.77 33.77
N PRO A 472 6.92 28.09 34.13
CA PRO A 472 6.81 26.64 33.97
C PRO A 472 6.82 26.26 32.49
N SER A 473 7.82 25.46 32.08
CA SER A 473 7.98 24.99 30.70
C SER A 473 7.00 23.84 30.36
N TYR A 474 6.47 23.14 31.39
CA TYR A 474 5.55 22.00 31.26
C TYR A 474 4.49 21.99 32.37
N LEU A 475 3.24 21.66 32.02
CA LEU A 475 2.12 21.54 32.94
C LEU A 475 1.51 20.14 32.84
N LEU A 476 1.38 19.45 33.97
CA LEU A 476 0.81 18.10 34.08
C LEU A 476 -0.42 18.14 35.01
N PRO A 477 -1.66 18.27 34.49
CA PRO A 477 -2.85 18.17 35.30
C PRO A 477 -3.03 16.72 35.78
N LEU A 478 -3.06 16.53 37.10
CA LEU A 478 -3.28 15.22 37.73
C LEU A 478 -4.60 15.21 38.51
N GLY A 479 -5.28 14.07 38.55
CA GLY A 479 -6.45 13.91 39.41
C GLY A 479 -6.05 13.86 40.90
N ASP A 480 -6.86 14.43 41.78
CA ASP A 480 -6.60 14.55 43.23
C ASP A 480 -6.33 13.19 43.94
N LYS A 481 -7.00 12.12 43.47
CA LYS A 481 -6.75 10.74 43.93
C LYS A 481 -5.38 10.23 43.49
N LEU A 482 -4.95 10.58 42.28
CA LEU A 482 -3.65 10.21 41.74
C LEU A 482 -2.55 10.92 42.53
N VAL A 483 -2.69 12.23 42.79
CA VAL A 483 -1.70 13.00 43.56
C VAL A 483 -1.47 12.42 44.96
N LYS A 484 -2.54 12.03 45.66
CA LYS A 484 -2.44 11.38 46.99
C LYS A 484 -1.83 9.97 46.93
N SER A 485 -2.12 9.21 45.87
CA SER A 485 -1.55 7.86 45.64
C SER A 485 -0.08 7.91 45.18
N LEU A 486 0.30 8.96 44.47
CA LEU A 486 1.63 9.16 43.89
C LEU A 486 2.64 9.60 44.95
N ALA A 487 2.23 10.42 45.92
CA ALA A 487 3.08 10.90 47.02
C ALA A 487 3.63 9.79 47.95
N SER A 488 3.18 8.54 47.80
CA SER A 488 3.55 7.41 48.66
C SER A 488 4.16 6.22 47.92
N ASN A 489 4.42 6.31 46.60
CA ASN A 489 4.80 5.17 45.77
C ASN A 489 6.20 5.30 45.13
N PRO A 490 7.15 4.35 45.32
CA PRO A 490 8.45 4.29 44.63
C PRO A 490 8.37 4.29 43.10
N ASP A 491 7.28 3.78 42.51
CA ASP A 491 7.03 3.77 41.06
C ASP A 491 6.87 5.19 40.49
N LEU A 492 6.64 6.19 41.37
CA LEU A 492 6.59 7.61 41.01
C LEU A 492 7.89 8.08 40.36
N ASN A 493 9.04 7.66 40.89
CA ASN A 493 10.33 8.10 40.38
C ASN A 493 10.65 7.50 39.01
N ASP A 494 10.24 6.25 38.75
CA ASP A 494 10.41 5.61 37.44
C ASP A 494 9.45 6.21 36.41
N PHE A 495 8.17 6.41 36.78
CA PHE A 495 7.19 7.05 35.91
C PHE A 495 7.54 8.51 35.59
N ILE A 496 7.84 9.33 36.60
CA ILE A 496 8.30 10.72 36.41
C ILE A 496 9.64 10.72 35.66
N GLY A 497 10.55 9.79 35.94
CA GLY A 497 11.82 9.67 35.24
C GLY A 497 11.67 9.38 33.75
N ARG A 498 10.75 8.48 33.36
CA ARG A 498 10.43 8.18 31.96
C ARG A 498 9.71 9.35 31.29
N LEU A 499 8.73 9.94 31.97
CA LEU A 499 7.99 11.10 31.46
C LEU A 499 8.91 12.31 31.28
N PHE A 500 9.85 12.50 32.20
CA PHE A 500 10.91 13.50 32.13
C PHE A 500 11.90 13.20 31.02
N SER A 501 12.30 11.94 30.83
CA SER A 501 13.16 11.55 29.72
C SER A 501 12.52 11.89 28.39
N ILE A 502 11.21 11.64 28.24
CA ILE A 502 10.42 12.02 27.06
C ILE A 502 10.31 13.54 26.91
N LEU A 503 10.06 14.29 27.99
CA LEU A 503 9.95 15.75 27.92
C LEU A 503 11.30 16.43 27.63
N SER A 504 12.38 15.95 28.25
CA SER A 504 13.75 16.42 28.06
C SER A 504 14.24 16.15 26.64
N ALA A 505 14.02 14.94 26.15
CA ALA A 505 14.19 14.53 24.76
C ALA A 505 13.54 15.50 23.75
N LEU A 506 12.24 15.75 23.94
CA LEU A 506 11.47 16.64 23.06
C LEU A 506 11.97 18.08 23.10
N ASN A 507 12.50 18.54 24.25
CA ASN A 507 13.03 19.89 24.40
C ASN A 507 14.45 20.05 23.83
N VAL A 508 15.37 19.22 24.31
CA VAL A 508 16.81 19.36 24.07
C VAL A 508 17.16 18.92 22.66
N GLU A 509 16.66 17.75 22.25
CA GLU A 509 17.01 17.17 20.94
C GLU A 509 16.11 17.70 19.83
N MET A 510 14.83 17.96 20.11
CA MET A 510 13.85 18.35 19.07
C MET A 510 13.45 19.83 19.10
N GLN A 511 13.90 20.61 20.09
CA GLN A 511 13.59 22.04 20.23
C GLN A 511 12.07 22.35 20.33
N ILE A 512 11.26 21.39 20.78
CA ILE A 512 9.80 21.56 20.94
C ILE A 512 9.51 22.25 22.27
N LYS A 513 9.03 23.49 22.21
CA LYS A 513 8.59 24.28 23.37
C LYS A 513 7.08 24.20 23.58
N ASN A 514 6.61 24.26 24.83
CA ASN A 514 5.19 24.28 25.25
C ASN A 514 4.42 22.95 25.05
N VAL A 515 4.83 21.89 25.76
CA VAL A 515 4.17 20.57 25.73
C VAL A 515 3.22 20.42 26.94
N SER A 516 1.99 19.89 26.74
CA SER A 516 1.01 19.64 27.81
C SER A 516 0.54 18.17 27.84
N ILE A 517 1.07 17.34 28.72
CA ILE A 517 0.61 15.96 28.85
C ILE A 517 -0.61 15.93 29.79
N THR A 518 -1.77 15.44 29.33
CA THR A 518 -2.99 15.32 30.15
C THR A 518 -3.23 13.86 30.52
N ILE A 519 -3.20 13.54 31.82
CA ILE A 519 -3.43 12.16 32.29
C ILE A 519 -4.81 12.10 32.95
N SER A 520 -5.82 11.65 32.21
CA SER A 520 -7.16 11.40 32.77
C SER A 520 -7.22 9.98 33.33
N ASN A 521 -7.34 9.86 34.65
CA ASN A 521 -7.56 8.57 35.30
C ASN A 521 -9.03 8.47 35.73
N ASP A 522 -9.90 7.99 34.83
CA ASP A 522 -11.10 7.26 35.22
C ASP A 522 -10.84 5.77 34.98
N GLN A 523 -11.57 4.89 35.67
CA GLN A 523 -11.25 3.47 35.86
C GLN A 523 -11.10 2.60 34.58
N ASP A 524 -11.20 3.21 33.40
CA ASP A 524 -10.82 2.69 32.09
C ASP A 524 -9.73 3.61 31.48
N CYS A 525 -8.47 3.37 31.86
CA CYS A 525 -7.32 4.24 31.61
C CYS A 525 -7.07 4.57 30.12
N HIS A 526 -6.97 5.86 29.78
CA HIS A 526 -6.22 6.34 28.61
C HIS A 526 -5.45 7.61 29.00
N THR A 527 -4.14 7.64 28.72
CA THR A 527 -3.28 8.82 28.92
C THR A 527 -3.32 9.68 27.66
N SER A 528 -4.02 10.81 27.66
CA SER A 528 -4.12 11.70 26.49
C SER A 528 -2.97 12.71 26.44
N ILE A 529 -1.97 12.48 25.58
CA ILE A 529 -0.87 13.43 25.43
C ILE A 529 -1.21 14.51 24.40
N SER A 530 -1.16 15.79 24.79
CA SER A 530 -1.44 16.97 23.94
C SER A 530 -0.16 17.81 23.71
N PHE A 531 0.16 18.13 22.46
CA PHE A 531 1.33 18.95 22.11
C PHE A 531 0.91 20.22 21.36
N GLN A 532 1.50 21.38 21.70
CA GLN A 532 1.35 22.61 20.95
C GLN A 532 2.69 23.01 20.31
N SER A 533 2.86 22.82 19.00
CA SER A 533 4.11 23.23 18.33
C SER A 533 4.08 24.67 17.80
N LYS A 534 5.15 25.44 18.09
CA LYS A 534 5.53 26.66 17.35
C LYS A 534 6.52 26.29 16.22
N PRO A 535 6.54 27.00 15.08
CA PRO A 535 7.40 26.64 13.97
C PRO A 535 8.89 26.82 14.33
N PRO A 536 9.76 25.88 13.94
CA PRO A 536 11.22 26.08 14.02
C PRO A 536 11.69 27.11 12.99
N SER A 537 12.74 27.87 13.32
CA SER A 537 13.32 28.93 12.48
C SER A 537 14.32 28.43 11.44
N ALA A 538 14.38 27.12 11.18
CA ALA A 538 15.33 26.52 10.25
C ALA A 538 14.66 25.42 9.41
N SER A 539 15.08 25.30 8.15
CA SER A 539 14.60 24.31 7.19
C SER A 539 14.94 22.88 7.67
N PRO A 540 13.94 22.01 7.94
CA PRO A 540 14.17 20.68 8.47
C PRO A 540 14.61 19.67 7.38
N PRO A 541 15.37 18.62 7.74
CA PRO A 541 15.81 17.58 6.81
C PRO A 541 14.69 16.57 6.44
N SER A 542 14.81 15.94 5.27
CA SER A 542 13.77 15.10 4.62
C SER A 542 13.60 13.70 5.21
N ILE A 543 12.36 13.19 5.27
CA ILE A 543 12.01 11.78 5.52
C ILE A 543 11.20 11.27 4.31
N ALA A 544 11.45 10.04 3.88
CA ALA A 544 10.86 9.43 2.68
C ALA A 544 9.45 8.87 2.91
N ILE A 545 8.56 9.04 1.93
CA ILE A 545 7.20 8.52 1.88
C ILE A 545 6.87 8.13 0.44
N LYS A 546 6.16 7.02 0.28
CA LYS A 546 5.74 6.37 -0.97
C LYS A 546 4.49 7.04 -1.58
N ASP A 547 4.41 7.13 -2.91
CA ASP A 547 3.28 7.70 -3.66
C ASP A 547 1.95 6.93 -3.49
N PRO A 548 0.77 7.59 -3.43
CA PRO A 548 -0.51 6.92 -3.61
C PRO A 548 -0.94 6.82 -5.08
N ALA A 549 -1.76 5.79 -5.32
CA ALA A 549 -2.21 5.25 -6.60
C ALA A 549 -3.05 6.20 -7.49
N THR A 550 -3.20 5.76 -8.75
CA THR A 550 -3.99 6.36 -9.81
C THR A 550 -5.49 6.34 -9.52
N TYR A 551 -6.18 7.44 -9.83
CA TYR A 551 -7.61 7.64 -9.60
C TYR A 551 -8.49 6.92 -10.64
N HIS A 552 -9.60 6.33 -10.18
CA HIS A 552 -10.73 5.90 -11.01
C HIS A 552 -12.03 6.59 -10.53
N ASN A 553 -12.88 6.96 -11.48
CA ASN A 553 -13.99 7.93 -11.39
C ASN A 553 -15.21 7.57 -10.49
N ALA A 554 -15.11 6.69 -9.49
CA ALA A 554 -16.26 6.42 -8.61
C ALA A 554 -15.86 6.05 -7.17
N TYR A 555 -15.89 7.04 -6.27
CA TYR A 555 -15.97 6.87 -4.82
C TYR A 555 -17.12 7.74 -4.28
N PRO A 556 -18.29 7.16 -3.95
CA PRO A 556 -19.40 7.89 -3.34
C PRO A 556 -19.50 7.52 -1.85
N GLY A 557 -18.70 8.16 -1.00
CA GLY A 557 -18.80 8.04 0.47
C GLY A 557 -19.37 9.32 1.08
N TYR A 558 -20.50 9.20 1.78
CA TYR A 558 -21.31 10.31 2.32
C TYR A 558 -20.96 10.67 3.79
N LEU A 559 -20.96 11.98 4.06
CA LEU A 559 -21.33 12.74 5.29
C LEU A 559 -20.75 12.32 6.66
N THR A 560 -19.91 13.18 7.26
CA THR A 560 -19.87 13.42 8.71
C THR A 560 -20.57 14.74 9.03
N THR A 561 -21.50 14.68 10.00
CA THR A 561 -22.14 15.71 10.89
C THR A 561 -22.38 17.13 10.37
N ASP A 562 -23.44 17.77 10.88
CA ASP A 562 -23.92 19.13 10.50
C ASP A 562 -22.89 20.28 10.59
N LEU A 563 -21.64 20.02 11.01
CA LEU A 563 -20.55 20.99 11.09
C LEU A 563 -19.21 20.51 10.50
N GLY A 564 -19.12 19.32 9.91
CA GLY A 564 -17.95 18.89 9.13
C GLY A 564 -17.94 19.53 7.73
N PRO A 565 -16.78 19.89 7.14
CA PRO A 565 -16.78 20.49 5.82
C PRO A 565 -17.32 19.47 4.81
N LEU A 566 -18.37 19.87 4.09
CA LEU A 566 -18.86 19.13 2.93
C LEU A 566 -17.68 18.78 2.01
N CYS A 567 -17.42 17.49 1.80
CA CYS A 567 -16.68 17.05 0.62
C CYS A 567 -17.59 17.25 -0.60
N ARG A 568 -17.73 18.51 -1.04
CA ARG A 568 -18.40 18.91 -2.28
C ARG A 568 -17.42 19.49 -3.31
N ASP A 569 -16.12 19.38 -3.04
CA ASP A 569 -15.09 19.95 -3.92
C ASP A 569 -13.83 19.06 -3.92
N ASP A 570 -13.90 17.98 -4.70
CA ASP A 570 -12.79 17.03 -4.94
C ASP A 570 -11.49 17.74 -5.29
N THR A 571 -11.59 18.88 -5.98
CA THR A 571 -10.48 19.75 -6.37
C THR A 571 -9.76 20.31 -5.15
N LYS A 572 -10.46 20.68 -4.07
CA LYS A 572 -9.84 21.23 -2.86
C LYS A 572 -9.13 20.18 -2.03
N MET A 573 -9.71 18.99 -1.88
CA MET A 573 -9.04 17.85 -1.22
C MET A 573 -7.82 17.39 -2.01
N PHE A 574 -7.96 17.25 -3.33
CA PHE A 574 -6.85 16.96 -4.23
C PHE A 574 -5.76 18.04 -4.15
N ASN A 575 -6.14 19.31 -4.16
CA ASN A 575 -5.20 20.42 -4.02
C ASN A 575 -4.53 20.42 -2.66
N LEU A 576 -5.26 20.16 -1.56
CA LEU A 576 -4.70 20.08 -0.22
C LEU A 576 -3.65 18.98 -0.11
N VAL A 577 -3.99 17.78 -0.59
CA VAL A 577 -3.06 16.66 -0.68
C VAL A 577 -1.89 16.97 -1.62
N ARG A 578 -2.13 17.67 -2.74
CA ARG A 578 -1.08 18.13 -3.67
C ARG A 578 -0.16 19.19 -3.07
N GLU A 579 -0.68 20.13 -2.28
CA GLU A 579 0.12 21.12 -1.56
C GLU A 579 0.92 20.41 -0.45
N MET A 580 0.33 19.47 0.31
CA MET A 580 1.09 18.59 1.24
C MET A 580 2.26 17.91 0.51
N ARG A 581 2.02 17.32 -0.67
CA ARG A 581 3.04 16.67 -1.51
C ARG A 581 4.15 17.60 -1.99
N LYS A 582 3.87 18.90 -2.18
CA LYS A 582 4.90 19.87 -2.59
C LYS A 582 5.85 20.21 -1.45
N PHE A 583 5.35 20.31 -0.22
CA PHE A 583 6.15 20.62 0.96
C PHE A 583 6.98 19.43 1.46
N LEU A 584 6.66 18.20 1.03
CA LEU A 584 7.22 16.95 1.56
C LEU A 584 8.18 16.19 0.59
N LYS A 585 8.57 16.76 -0.57
CA LYS A 585 9.44 16.05 -1.54
C LYS A 585 10.82 15.68 -0.97
N PRO A 586 11.30 14.42 -1.06
CA PRO A 586 12.68 14.09 -0.74
C PRO A 586 13.63 14.76 -1.73
N ALA A 587 14.85 15.05 -1.27
CA ALA A 587 15.95 15.27 -2.18
C ALA A 587 16.08 14.01 -3.06
N ARG A 588 15.91 14.19 -4.37
CA ARG A 588 16.13 13.14 -5.38
C ARG A 588 17.44 12.44 -5.06
N MET A 589 17.45 11.11 -4.97
CA MET A 589 18.71 10.39 -4.80
C MET A 589 19.59 10.70 -6.01
N THR A 590 20.68 11.41 -5.77
CA THR A 590 21.61 11.81 -6.83
C THR A 590 22.78 10.83 -6.90
N PRO A 591 23.29 10.57 -8.12
CA PRO A 591 24.50 9.79 -8.27
C PRO A 591 25.67 10.52 -7.60
N PRO A 592 26.50 9.82 -6.81
CA PRO A 592 27.64 10.45 -6.15
C PRO A 592 28.81 10.73 -7.11
N ARG A 593 28.71 10.26 -8.37
CA ARG A 593 29.75 10.40 -9.42
C ARG A 593 31.15 10.01 -8.95
N THR A 594 31.26 8.98 -8.12
CA THR A 594 32.56 8.55 -7.59
C THR A 594 33.50 8.03 -8.68
N TRP A 595 32.96 7.74 -9.87
CA TRP A 595 33.74 7.42 -11.06
C TRP A 595 34.63 8.60 -11.53
N GLU A 596 34.36 9.84 -11.13
CA GLU A 596 35.24 11.00 -11.35
C GLU A 596 36.49 10.96 -10.47
N ALA A 597 36.47 10.19 -9.37
CA ALA A 597 37.58 10.03 -8.43
C ALA A 597 37.98 8.53 -8.27
N PRO A 598 38.62 7.92 -9.30
CA PRO A 598 38.87 6.48 -9.33
C PRO A 598 39.61 5.91 -8.10
N ALA A 599 40.52 6.70 -7.51
CA ALA A 599 41.34 6.29 -6.36
C ALA A 599 40.53 6.02 -5.08
N VAL A 600 39.35 6.65 -4.92
CA VAL A 600 38.50 6.50 -3.72
C VAL A 600 37.16 5.82 -4.02
N HIS A 601 36.91 5.48 -5.29
CA HIS A 601 35.65 4.91 -5.75
C HIS A 601 35.23 3.68 -4.94
N SER A 602 36.13 2.71 -4.74
CA SER A 602 35.81 1.45 -4.06
C SER A 602 35.23 1.65 -2.66
N ILE A 603 35.82 2.55 -1.86
CA ILE A 603 35.36 2.84 -0.50
C ILE A 603 34.11 3.74 -0.51
N ALA A 604 34.06 4.73 -1.40
CA ALA A 604 32.92 5.62 -1.51
C ALA A 604 31.66 4.88 -1.99
N ALA A 605 31.82 3.93 -2.93
CA ALA A 605 30.73 3.16 -3.47
C ALA A 605 30.07 2.24 -2.43
N LEU A 606 30.86 1.61 -1.55
CA LEU A 606 30.37 0.75 -0.47
C LEU A 606 29.40 1.46 0.49
N ARG A 607 29.58 2.77 0.70
CA ARG A 607 28.79 3.59 1.62
C ARG A 607 27.64 4.32 0.94
N SER A 608 27.52 4.21 -0.38
CA SER A 608 26.57 5.01 -1.15
C SER A 608 25.22 4.31 -1.29
N PRO A 609 24.11 4.95 -0.91
CA PRO A 609 22.76 4.46 -1.20
C PRO A 609 22.50 4.27 -2.70
N TRP A 610 23.14 5.09 -3.56
CA TRP A 610 23.02 4.99 -5.02
C TRP A 610 23.51 3.64 -5.54
N TYR A 611 24.70 3.20 -5.13
CA TYR A 611 25.26 1.93 -5.62
C TYR A 611 24.58 0.71 -5.00
N GLN A 612 24.03 0.84 -3.79
CA GLN A 612 23.13 -0.18 -3.21
C GLN A 612 21.85 -0.29 -4.04
N ALA A 613 21.26 0.83 -4.45
CA ALA A 613 20.11 0.85 -5.34
C ALA A 613 20.42 0.21 -6.71
N MET A 614 21.57 0.55 -7.30
CA MET A 614 22.00 -0.03 -8.58
C MET A 614 22.17 -1.55 -8.47
N PHE A 615 22.73 -2.06 -7.38
CA PHE A 615 22.87 -3.50 -7.17
C PHE A 615 21.51 -4.20 -7.13
N THR A 616 20.56 -3.67 -6.36
CA THR A 616 19.20 -4.22 -6.23
C THR A 616 18.48 -4.26 -7.58
N LEU A 617 18.56 -3.18 -8.36
CA LEU A 617 17.93 -3.07 -9.68
C LEU A 617 18.61 -3.97 -10.72
N GLN A 618 19.94 -4.00 -10.78
CA GLN A 618 20.71 -4.85 -11.70
C GLN A 618 20.49 -6.34 -11.41
N ASN A 619 20.46 -6.74 -10.14
CA ASN A 619 20.13 -8.11 -9.73
C ASN A 619 18.74 -8.52 -10.25
N THR A 620 17.74 -7.66 -10.02
CA THR A 620 16.38 -7.95 -10.45
C THR A 620 16.24 -7.96 -11.96
N PHE A 621 16.91 -7.03 -12.65
CA PHE A 621 16.96 -7.00 -14.11
C PHE A 621 17.54 -8.30 -14.68
N TYR A 622 18.70 -8.75 -14.16
CA TYR A 622 19.35 -9.99 -14.62
C TYR A 622 18.40 -11.19 -14.48
N HIS A 623 17.86 -11.42 -13.28
CA HIS A 623 16.96 -12.55 -13.04
C HIS A 623 15.66 -12.45 -13.88
N SER A 624 15.14 -11.24 -14.09
CA SER A 624 13.97 -11.02 -14.94
C SER A 624 14.27 -11.35 -16.41
N CYS A 625 15.48 -11.06 -16.90
CA CYS A 625 15.90 -11.45 -18.24
C CYS A 625 15.92 -12.97 -18.39
N ILE A 626 16.56 -13.67 -17.45
CA ILE A 626 16.63 -15.14 -17.48
C ILE A 626 15.22 -15.75 -17.43
N GLN A 627 14.38 -15.27 -16.50
CA GLN A 627 13.01 -15.75 -16.34
C GLN A 627 12.16 -15.53 -17.60
N PHE A 628 12.25 -14.33 -18.20
CA PHE A 628 11.53 -14.01 -19.44
C PHE A 628 11.83 -15.03 -20.54
N PHE A 629 13.11 -15.24 -20.84
CA PHE A 629 13.47 -16.11 -21.95
C PHE A 629 13.22 -17.59 -21.65
N GLN A 630 13.47 -18.04 -20.42
CA GLN A 630 13.29 -19.44 -20.04
C GLN A 630 11.81 -19.82 -19.93
N GLU A 631 11.02 -19.04 -19.19
CA GLU A 631 9.64 -19.39 -18.85
C GLU A 631 8.62 -18.90 -19.88
N HIS A 632 8.81 -17.70 -20.44
CA HIS A 632 7.83 -17.11 -21.35
C HIS A 632 8.11 -17.40 -22.83
N MET A 633 9.39 -17.47 -23.22
CA MET A 633 9.78 -17.70 -24.62
C MET A 633 10.26 -19.12 -24.90
N SER A 634 10.67 -19.86 -23.87
CA SER A 634 11.34 -21.17 -24.01
C SER A 634 12.59 -21.11 -24.90
N TYR A 635 13.38 -20.04 -24.76
CA TYR A 635 14.64 -19.84 -25.49
C TYR A 635 15.82 -20.40 -24.70
N ASN A 636 16.92 -20.72 -25.39
CA ASN A 636 18.09 -21.34 -24.77
C ASN A 636 19.16 -20.30 -24.39
N TYR A 637 19.71 -20.42 -23.19
CA TYR A 637 20.84 -19.59 -22.76
C TYR A 637 22.13 -20.00 -23.48
N ALA A 638 22.86 -19.02 -24.01
CA ALA A 638 24.10 -19.19 -24.76
C ALA A 638 25.32 -18.79 -23.92
N PHE A 639 26.27 -19.71 -23.77
CA PHE A 639 27.59 -19.39 -23.18
C PHE A 639 28.52 -18.82 -24.26
N ALA A 640 28.42 -17.52 -24.51
CA ALA A 640 29.30 -16.83 -25.47
C ALA A 640 30.68 -16.49 -24.85
N PRO A 641 31.77 -16.54 -25.64
CA PRO A 641 33.08 -16.07 -25.18
C PRO A 641 33.09 -14.54 -24.98
N LEU A 642 34.14 -14.03 -24.33
CA LEU A 642 34.38 -12.58 -24.19
C LEU A 642 35.43 -12.06 -25.17
N THR A 643 36.14 -12.96 -25.84
CA THR A 643 37.14 -12.65 -26.86
C THR A 643 36.65 -13.11 -28.22
N THR A 644 36.98 -12.35 -29.26
CA THR A 644 36.62 -12.65 -30.64
C THR A 644 37.74 -12.28 -31.59
N ASP A 645 37.89 -13.05 -32.66
CA ASP A 645 38.77 -12.70 -33.79
C ASP A 645 37.98 -12.01 -34.92
N CYS A 646 36.67 -11.81 -34.72
CA CYS A 646 35.77 -11.18 -35.68
C CYS A 646 34.95 -10.10 -34.98
N ILE A 647 35.12 -8.87 -35.43
CA ILE A 647 34.45 -7.71 -34.88
C ILE A 647 33.05 -7.64 -35.48
N SER A 648 32.03 -7.55 -34.63
CA SER A 648 30.63 -7.50 -35.11
C SER A 648 30.33 -6.16 -35.78
N SER A 649 30.89 -5.06 -35.24
CA SER A 649 30.67 -3.70 -35.69
C SER A 649 31.99 -3.00 -36.07
N PRO A 650 32.66 -3.40 -37.17
CA PRO A 650 33.96 -2.85 -37.55
C PRO A 650 33.88 -1.34 -37.80
N MET A 651 34.87 -0.59 -37.32
CA MET A 651 34.93 0.87 -37.51
C MET A 651 34.93 1.21 -39.00
N GLY A 652 33.95 2.00 -39.44
CA GLY A 652 33.77 2.35 -40.85
C GLY A 652 32.32 2.61 -41.22
N LEU A 653 31.92 2.20 -42.42
CA LEU A 653 30.53 2.33 -42.85
C LEU A 653 29.62 1.43 -42.01
N GLY A 654 28.64 2.03 -41.36
CA GLY A 654 27.67 1.33 -40.52
C GLY A 654 28.04 1.18 -39.05
N SER A 655 29.22 1.61 -38.60
CA SER A 655 29.62 1.59 -37.18
C SER A 655 30.70 2.62 -36.87
N ASP A 656 30.50 3.37 -35.78
CA ASP A 656 31.50 4.25 -35.17
C ASP A 656 32.17 3.64 -33.93
N SER A 657 31.91 2.35 -33.65
CA SER A 657 32.50 1.66 -32.50
C SER A 657 33.97 1.35 -32.73
N LEU A 658 34.81 1.66 -31.74
CA LEU A 658 36.24 1.35 -31.79
C LEU A 658 36.51 -0.01 -31.12
N PRO A 659 36.99 -1.04 -31.83
CA PRO A 659 37.25 -2.36 -31.25
C PRO A 659 38.39 -2.34 -30.22
N VAL A 660 38.26 -3.12 -29.14
CA VAL A 660 39.29 -3.21 -28.10
C VAL A 660 40.20 -4.41 -28.35
N GLN A 661 41.36 -4.17 -28.94
CA GLN A 661 42.36 -5.19 -29.21
C GLN A 661 43.16 -5.55 -27.94
N ILE A 662 43.39 -6.84 -27.73
CA ILE A 662 44.23 -7.36 -26.65
C ILE A 662 45.24 -8.41 -27.16
N PRO A 663 46.48 -8.41 -26.66
CA PRO A 663 47.41 -9.50 -26.88
C PRO A 663 47.12 -10.64 -25.88
N LEU A 664 46.63 -11.77 -26.36
CA LEU A 664 46.40 -12.96 -25.55
C LEU A 664 47.43 -14.03 -25.94
N HIS A 665 48.43 -14.25 -25.06
CA HIS A 665 49.53 -15.20 -25.29
C HIS A 665 50.28 -15.01 -26.62
N GLY A 666 50.42 -13.77 -27.10
CA GLY A 666 51.12 -13.45 -28.35
C GLY A 666 50.22 -13.48 -29.59
N GLN A 667 48.95 -13.87 -29.47
CA GLN A 667 47.93 -13.68 -30.49
C GLN A 667 47.19 -12.36 -30.27
N ASN A 668 47.06 -11.57 -31.33
CA ASN A 668 46.17 -10.42 -31.32
C ASN A 668 44.73 -10.90 -31.44
N THR A 669 43.91 -10.63 -30.44
CA THR A 669 42.46 -10.90 -30.44
C THR A 669 41.73 -9.64 -29.96
N TYR A 670 40.40 -9.65 -29.95
CA TYR A 670 39.58 -8.51 -29.55
C TYR A 670 38.68 -8.89 -28.38
N LEU A 671 38.35 -7.93 -27.52
CA LEU A 671 37.22 -8.07 -26.61
C LEU A 671 35.92 -7.88 -27.38
N ALA A 672 34.90 -8.62 -27.01
CA ALA A 672 33.61 -8.65 -27.70
C ALA A 672 32.86 -7.30 -27.64
N ASP A 673 32.62 -6.68 -28.78
CA ASP A 673 31.70 -5.54 -28.93
C ASP A 673 30.23 -5.99 -28.97
N SER A 674 30.00 -7.19 -29.50
CA SER A 674 28.75 -7.95 -29.52
C SER A 674 29.09 -9.43 -29.80
N MET A 675 28.26 -10.37 -29.34
CA MET A 675 28.39 -11.80 -29.63
C MET A 675 27.25 -12.31 -30.52
N GLN A 676 26.63 -11.40 -31.28
CA GLN A 676 25.55 -11.69 -32.22
C GLN A 676 25.89 -12.84 -33.19
N PHE A 677 27.08 -12.85 -33.80
CA PHE A 677 27.45 -13.93 -34.74
C PHE A 677 27.57 -15.29 -34.06
N VAL A 678 27.99 -15.31 -32.79
CA VAL A 678 28.04 -16.54 -32.00
C VAL A 678 26.62 -17.01 -31.67
N LEU A 679 25.70 -16.11 -31.35
CA LEU A 679 24.28 -16.46 -31.18
C LEU A 679 23.69 -17.06 -32.47
N GLU A 680 23.98 -16.46 -33.63
CA GLU A 680 23.57 -17.00 -34.93
C GLU A 680 24.13 -18.40 -35.21
N TYR A 681 25.35 -18.66 -34.78
CA TYR A 681 25.98 -19.97 -34.87
C TYR A 681 25.32 -20.98 -33.92
N MET A 682 25.09 -20.61 -32.65
CA MET A 682 24.44 -21.48 -31.67
C MET A 682 23.01 -21.86 -32.07
N LEU A 683 22.26 -20.92 -32.65
CA LEU A 683 20.92 -21.19 -33.18
C LEU A 683 20.93 -22.23 -34.31
N ARG A 684 21.99 -22.27 -35.13
CA ARG A 684 22.19 -23.28 -36.19
C ARG A 684 22.70 -24.63 -35.67
N ILE A 685 23.37 -24.65 -34.52
CA ILE A 685 23.76 -25.89 -33.84
C ILE A 685 22.54 -26.58 -33.24
N GLN A 686 21.72 -25.84 -32.49
CA GLN A 686 20.63 -26.40 -31.71
C GLN A 686 19.39 -26.64 -32.58
N LYS A 687 19.18 -27.89 -33.00
CA LYS A 687 17.99 -28.28 -33.78
C LYS A 687 16.70 -27.97 -33.01
N GLY A 688 15.79 -27.26 -33.67
CA GLY A 688 14.45 -26.97 -33.13
C GLY A 688 14.40 -25.83 -32.10
N SER A 689 15.52 -25.15 -31.81
CA SER A 689 15.48 -23.96 -30.97
C SER A 689 14.75 -22.82 -31.71
N ARG A 690 13.88 -22.13 -30.98
CA ARG A 690 13.15 -20.95 -31.50
C ARG A 690 13.96 -19.66 -31.33
N GLY A 691 14.89 -19.64 -30.39
CA GLY A 691 15.77 -18.52 -30.11
C GLY A 691 16.80 -18.85 -29.03
N VAL A 692 17.90 -18.10 -29.07
CA VAL A 692 19.03 -18.17 -28.16
C VAL A 692 19.34 -16.78 -27.63
N TYR A 693 19.82 -16.67 -26.39
CA TYR A 693 20.09 -15.38 -25.77
C TYR A 693 21.24 -15.47 -24.77
N TYR A 694 21.83 -14.33 -24.42
CA TYR A 694 22.77 -14.21 -23.30
C TYR A 694 22.62 -12.86 -22.58
N VAL A 695 23.22 -12.76 -21.38
CA VAL A 695 23.45 -11.48 -20.69
C VAL A 695 24.93 -11.39 -20.27
N ASN A 696 25.75 -10.67 -21.04
CA ASN A 696 27.22 -10.61 -20.87
C ASN A 696 27.74 -9.18 -21.08
N PRO A 697 28.96 -8.86 -20.62
CA PRO A 697 29.58 -7.59 -20.92
C PRO A 697 29.97 -7.47 -22.40
N SER A 698 29.89 -6.25 -22.91
CA SER A 698 30.41 -5.84 -24.21
C SER A 698 31.37 -4.66 -24.04
N PHE A 699 32.32 -4.55 -24.97
CA PHE A 699 33.50 -3.69 -24.84
C PHE A 699 33.65 -2.75 -26.03
N ARG A 700 34.03 -1.51 -25.75
CA ARG A 700 34.22 -0.47 -26.75
C ARG A 700 35.39 0.43 -26.40
N GLY A 701 36.12 0.91 -27.41
CA GLY A 701 37.39 1.61 -27.29
C GLY A 701 37.29 3.13 -27.39
N GLU A 702 36.14 3.66 -27.81
CA GLU A 702 35.90 5.10 -27.88
C GLU A 702 35.96 5.77 -26.50
N ASP A 703 36.10 7.09 -26.50
CA ASP A 703 36.14 7.83 -25.23
C ASP A 703 34.74 7.85 -24.59
N PRO A 704 34.62 7.53 -23.29
CA PRO A 704 33.32 7.44 -22.63
C PRO A 704 32.69 8.82 -22.45
N ASP A 705 31.39 8.90 -22.70
CA ASP A 705 30.59 10.12 -22.50
C ASP A 705 29.30 9.79 -21.73
N SER A 706 28.34 10.71 -21.69
CA SER A 706 27.07 10.49 -20.98
C SER A 706 26.20 9.39 -21.59
N THR A 707 26.57 8.84 -22.75
CA THR A 707 25.82 7.84 -23.52
C THR A 707 26.64 6.61 -23.93
N HIS A 708 27.98 6.66 -23.79
CA HIS A 708 28.93 5.62 -24.18
C HIS A 708 29.84 5.20 -23.02
N MET A 709 30.08 3.89 -22.94
CA MET A 709 30.90 3.23 -21.92
C MET A 709 31.90 2.30 -22.57
N ASN A 710 33.10 2.14 -21.99
CA ASN A 710 34.08 1.17 -22.50
C ASN A 710 33.74 -0.28 -22.14
N GLN A 711 32.95 -0.49 -21.09
CA GLN A 711 32.35 -1.78 -20.75
C GLN A 711 30.94 -1.54 -20.24
N PHE A 712 29.98 -2.28 -20.77
CA PHE A 712 28.57 -2.23 -20.39
C PHE A 712 27.95 -3.63 -20.49
N TYR A 713 26.80 -3.88 -19.86
CA TYR A 713 26.13 -5.17 -19.95
C TYR A 713 25.11 -5.19 -21.08
N HIS A 714 25.21 -6.23 -21.91
CA HIS A 714 24.44 -6.37 -23.12
C HIS A 714 23.53 -7.60 -23.02
N VAL A 715 22.22 -7.39 -23.17
CA VAL A 715 21.26 -8.48 -23.36
C VAL A 715 21.08 -8.65 -24.86
N GLU A 716 21.53 -9.79 -25.39
CA GLU A 716 21.39 -10.11 -26.82
C GLU A 716 20.54 -11.36 -27.01
N CYS A 717 19.72 -11.34 -28.04
CA CYS A 717 18.85 -12.44 -28.43
C CYS A 717 18.87 -12.61 -29.95
N GLU A 718 19.02 -13.84 -30.42
CA GLU A 718 18.89 -14.21 -31.83
C GLU A 718 17.83 -15.30 -31.96
N LEU A 719 16.89 -15.13 -32.89
CA LEU A 719 15.74 -16.02 -33.05
C LEU A 719 15.42 -16.28 -34.51
N VAL A 720 14.64 -17.34 -34.75
CA VAL A 720 14.15 -17.68 -36.09
C VAL A 720 12.97 -16.76 -36.45
N GLY A 721 13.08 -16.05 -37.57
CA GLY A 721 12.00 -15.18 -38.05
C GLY A 721 12.46 -13.91 -38.77
N GLU A 722 11.49 -13.04 -39.00
CA GLU A 722 11.63 -11.74 -39.67
C GLU A 722 11.52 -10.58 -38.65
N LEU A 723 11.72 -9.34 -39.11
CA LEU A 723 11.82 -8.12 -38.31
C LEU A 723 10.66 -7.98 -37.32
N ASP A 724 9.44 -8.16 -37.80
CA ASP A 724 8.21 -8.03 -37.02
C ASP A 724 8.15 -9.03 -35.86
N HIS A 725 8.70 -10.23 -36.03
CA HIS A 725 8.76 -11.22 -34.97
C HIS A 725 9.78 -10.80 -33.90
N GLY A 726 10.96 -10.34 -34.33
CA GLY A 726 11.97 -9.80 -33.43
C GLY A 726 11.42 -8.62 -32.61
N MET A 727 10.78 -7.65 -33.27
CA MET A 727 10.18 -6.48 -32.63
C MET A 727 9.14 -6.92 -31.58
N ALA A 728 8.25 -7.85 -31.94
CA ALA A 728 7.25 -8.38 -31.01
C ALA A 728 7.86 -9.06 -29.77
N VAL A 729 9.01 -9.75 -29.92
CA VAL A 729 9.73 -10.36 -28.80
C VAL A 729 10.39 -9.30 -27.93
N MET A 730 11.04 -8.30 -28.52
CA MET A 730 11.68 -7.22 -27.76
C MET A 730 10.66 -6.35 -27.02
N GLU A 731 9.50 -6.06 -27.62
CA GLU A 731 8.39 -5.38 -26.96
C GLU A 731 7.90 -6.15 -25.72
N LYS A 732 7.67 -7.47 -25.86
CA LYS A 732 7.31 -8.34 -24.72
C LYS A 732 8.39 -8.36 -23.65
N PHE A 733 9.66 -8.38 -24.04
CA PHE A 733 10.79 -8.36 -23.12
C PHE A 733 10.83 -7.07 -22.32
N VAL A 734 10.76 -5.91 -22.98
CA VAL A 734 10.74 -4.59 -22.33
C VAL A 734 9.57 -4.49 -21.35
N VAL A 735 8.37 -4.94 -21.74
CA VAL A 735 7.19 -4.95 -20.86
C VAL A 735 7.40 -5.87 -19.65
N SER A 736 7.86 -7.11 -19.88
CA SER A 736 8.05 -8.10 -18.83
C SER A 736 9.07 -7.63 -17.80
N VAL A 737 10.24 -7.17 -18.24
CA VAL A 737 11.31 -6.71 -17.34
C VAL A 737 10.89 -5.43 -16.62
N SER A 738 10.22 -4.50 -17.32
CA SER A 738 9.71 -3.28 -16.69
C SER A 738 8.63 -3.58 -15.65
N SER A 739 7.74 -4.55 -15.89
CA SER A 739 6.70 -4.95 -14.93
C SER A 739 7.33 -5.51 -13.66
N VAL A 740 8.27 -6.45 -13.78
CA VAL A 740 8.93 -7.06 -12.62
C VAL A 740 9.73 -6.03 -11.81
N LEU A 741 10.46 -5.14 -12.49
CA LEU A 741 11.19 -4.05 -11.81
C LEU A 741 10.24 -3.07 -11.13
N PHE A 742 9.13 -2.72 -11.77
CA PHE A 742 8.13 -1.82 -11.20
C PHE A 742 7.42 -2.46 -10.00
N GLU A 743 6.94 -3.70 -10.12
CA GLU A 743 6.27 -4.44 -9.06
C GLU A 743 7.15 -4.62 -7.82
N LYS A 744 8.45 -4.90 -8.02
CA LYS A 744 9.38 -5.14 -6.90
C LYS A 744 10.02 -3.88 -6.34
N HIS A 745 10.23 -2.85 -7.15
CA HIS A 745 11.10 -1.70 -6.82
C HIS A 745 10.53 -0.33 -7.18
N ALA A 746 9.21 -0.17 -7.35
CA ALA A 746 8.58 1.11 -7.71
C ALA A 746 9.08 2.29 -6.86
N GLU A 747 9.16 2.12 -5.55
CA GLU A 747 9.55 3.18 -4.61
C GLU A 747 11.03 3.57 -4.76
N LEU A 748 11.90 2.56 -4.95
CA LEU A 748 13.32 2.79 -5.17
C LEU A 748 13.54 3.54 -6.49
N ILE A 749 12.84 3.12 -7.55
CA ILE A 749 12.88 3.79 -8.85
C ILE A 749 12.37 5.23 -8.72
N GLU A 750 11.26 5.45 -8.02
CA GLU A 750 10.68 6.77 -7.81
C GLU A 750 11.62 7.70 -7.02
N SER A 751 12.33 7.17 -6.03
CA SER A 751 13.31 7.94 -5.24
C SER A 751 14.45 8.51 -6.08
N ILE A 752 14.75 7.86 -7.22
CA ILE A 752 15.78 8.27 -8.18
C ILE A 752 15.17 9.07 -9.33
N ALA A 753 14.08 8.59 -9.94
CA ALA A 753 13.47 9.18 -11.13
C ALA A 753 12.60 10.40 -10.84
N GLY A 754 12.15 10.55 -9.59
CA GLY A 754 11.18 11.54 -9.15
C GLY A 754 9.73 11.25 -9.58
N THR A 755 9.51 10.22 -10.41
CA THR A 755 8.20 9.72 -10.82
C THR A 755 8.36 8.37 -11.50
N THR A 756 7.33 7.53 -11.41
CA THR A 756 7.21 6.25 -12.14
C THR A 756 6.23 6.29 -13.33
N THR A 757 5.70 7.47 -13.66
CA THR A 757 4.65 7.62 -14.69
C THR A 757 5.07 7.11 -16.07
N HIS A 758 6.33 7.32 -16.49
CA HIS A 758 6.82 6.84 -17.78
C HIS A 758 6.82 5.30 -17.88
N ILE A 759 7.03 4.60 -16.77
CA ILE A 759 6.96 3.14 -16.71
C ILE A 759 5.50 2.70 -16.82
N ARG A 760 4.62 3.33 -16.02
CA ARG A 760 3.17 3.04 -16.05
C ARG A 760 2.57 3.30 -17.43
N ASP A 761 2.98 4.36 -18.13
CA ASP A 761 2.50 4.71 -19.46
C ASP A 761 2.86 3.64 -20.50
N ILE A 762 4.09 3.12 -20.44
CA ILE A 762 4.51 1.98 -21.26
C ILE A 762 3.71 0.73 -20.90
N LEU A 763 3.65 0.33 -19.63
CA LEU A 763 2.91 -0.87 -19.21
C LEU A 763 1.42 -0.79 -19.58
N LYS A 764 0.79 0.37 -19.39
CA LYS A 764 -0.61 0.62 -19.75
C LYS A 764 -0.83 0.51 -21.26
N ARG A 765 0.10 1.02 -22.08
CA ARG A 765 0.02 0.88 -23.55
C ARG A 765 -0.14 -0.57 -23.96
N PHE A 766 0.59 -1.48 -23.32
CA PHE A 766 0.56 -2.92 -23.61
C PHE A 766 -0.51 -3.73 -22.87
N SER A 767 -1.32 -3.10 -22.01
CA SER A 767 -2.45 -3.76 -21.32
C SER A 767 -3.62 -4.11 -22.25
N HIS A 768 -3.69 -3.47 -23.42
CA HIS A 768 -4.70 -3.75 -24.45
C HIS A 768 -4.25 -4.88 -25.38
N VAL A 769 -5.12 -5.87 -25.61
CA VAL A 769 -4.87 -6.96 -26.55
C VAL A 769 -4.62 -6.36 -27.93
N HIS A 770 -3.43 -6.59 -28.50
CA HIS A 770 -2.92 -6.09 -29.80
C HIS A 770 -2.26 -4.70 -29.87
N SER A 771 -1.97 -4.03 -28.75
CA SER A 771 -1.13 -2.82 -28.79
C SER A 771 0.32 -3.12 -29.19
N ARG A 772 0.90 -2.30 -30.08
CA ARG A 772 2.32 -2.33 -30.52
C ARG A 772 2.98 -0.98 -30.26
N VAL A 773 4.31 -0.94 -30.22
CA VAL A 773 5.06 0.33 -30.18
C VAL A 773 4.86 1.08 -31.50
N PRO A 774 4.68 2.41 -31.49
CA PRO A 774 4.62 3.19 -32.72
C PRO A 774 5.88 2.98 -33.56
N GLN A 775 5.74 3.04 -34.88
CA GLN A 775 6.84 2.87 -35.82
C GLN A 775 6.91 4.09 -36.74
N VAL A 776 8.13 4.49 -37.09
CA VAL A 776 8.42 5.48 -38.11
C VAL A 776 9.63 5.01 -38.92
N GLU A 777 9.58 5.18 -40.24
CA GLU A 777 10.73 4.91 -41.11
C GLU A 777 11.71 6.08 -41.06
N LEU A 778 13.00 5.83 -41.28
CA LEU A 778 14.04 6.87 -41.25
C LEU A 778 13.72 8.04 -42.20
N ASP A 779 13.22 7.75 -43.40
CA ASP A 779 12.86 8.79 -44.37
C ASP A 779 11.75 9.70 -43.86
N ASP A 780 10.74 9.13 -43.21
CA ASP A 780 9.65 9.91 -42.63
C ASP A 780 10.11 10.65 -41.38
N ALA A 781 10.92 10.03 -40.52
CA ALA A 781 11.50 10.69 -39.35
C ALA A 781 12.34 11.92 -39.76
N ILE A 782 13.15 11.81 -40.83
CA ILE A 782 13.91 12.95 -41.37
C ILE A 782 12.96 14.04 -41.86
N LYS A 783 11.89 13.71 -42.61
CA LYS A 783 10.89 14.70 -43.03
C LYS A 783 10.26 15.44 -41.85
N LEU A 784 10.01 14.74 -40.74
CA LEU A 784 9.50 15.38 -39.52
C LEU A 784 10.51 16.37 -38.91
N CYS A 785 11.79 16.12 -39.10
CA CYS A 785 12.92 16.90 -38.61
C CYS A 785 13.42 17.98 -39.58
N GLU A 786 12.94 18.05 -40.83
CA GLU A 786 13.44 18.95 -41.88
C GLU A 786 13.41 20.45 -41.50
N HIS A 787 12.52 20.83 -40.60
CA HIS A 787 12.41 22.20 -40.10
C HIS A 787 13.63 22.67 -39.28
N ASP A 788 14.48 21.73 -38.84
CA ASP A 788 15.71 22.00 -38.11
C ASP A 788 16.88 21.15 -38.65
N PRO A 789 17.83 21.75 -39.38
CA PRO A 789 18.94 21.02 -40.00
C PRO A 789 19.91 20.39 -38.99
N MET A 790 19.79 20.66 -37.68
CA MET A 790 20.59 20.02 -36.64
C MET A 790 20.00 18.69 -36.15
N MET A 791 18.78 18.31 -36.57
CA MET A 791 18.11 17.10 -36.10
C MET A 791 18.49 15.83 -36.88
N TRP A 792 19.12 15.97 -38.04
CA TRP A 792 19.62 14.85 -38.84
C TRP A 792 20.95 15.22 -39.49
N ALA A 793 21.72 14.22 -39.91
CA ALA A 793 23.00 14.43 -40.57
C ALA A 793 23.28 13.29 -41.58
N TYR A 794 24.19 13.55 -42.52
CA TYR A 794 24.82 12.48 -43.30
C TYR A 794 25.80 11.72 -42.40
N VAL A 795 25.88 10.41 -42.58
CA VAL A 795 26.83 9.54 -41.85
C VAL A 795 28.26 10.01 -42.09
N LEU A 796 28.56 10.33 -43.36
CA LEU A 796 29.78 10.97 -43.80
C LEU A 796 29.44 12.29 -44.50
N PRO A 797 29.74 13.46 -43.91
CA PRO A 797 29.44 14.76 -44.51
C PRO A 797 30.01 14.93 -45.92
N GLU A 798 31.16 14.33 -46.19
CA GLU A 798 31.87 14.35 -47.48
C GLU A 798 31.30 13.38 -48.53
N ALA A 799 30.42 12.45 -48.13
CA ALA A 799 29.83 11.42 -48.99
C ALA A 799 28.34 11.19 -48.65
N PRO A 800 27.43 12.12 -49.01
CA PRO A 800 26.00 12.06 -48.66
C PRO A 800 25.28 10.79 -49.12
N GLU A 801 25.76 10.17 -50.20
CA GLU A 801 25.25 8.90 -50.73
C GLU A 801 25.51 7.69 -49.81
N LYS A 802 26.42 7.82 -48.83
CA LYS A 802 26.75 6.78 -47.86
C LYS A 802 25.78 6.71 -46.67
N GLY A 803 24.70 7.49 -46.71
CA GLY A 803 23.55 7.34 -45.82
C GLY A 803 23.34 8.50 -44.86
N ARG A 804 22.15 8.51 -44.26
CA ARG A 804 21.69 9.52 -43.30
C ARG A 804 21.42 8.89 -41.94
N LYS A 805 21.43 9.72 -40.91
CA LYS A 805 21.05 9.36 -39.54
C LYS A 805 20.36 10.50 -38.83
N LEU A 806 19.59 10.19 -37.80
CA LEU A 806 19.15 11.20 -36.85
C LEU A 806 20.31 11.58 -35.93
N THR A 807 20.36 12.84 -35.51
CA THR A 807 21.23 13.24 -34.40
C THR A 807 20.52 12.96 -33.08
N ARG A 808 21.23 13.04 -31.94
CA ARG A 808 20.60 12.95 -30.60
C ARG A 808 19.41 13.91 -30.44
N LYS A 809 19.49 15.10 -31.08
CA LYS A 809 18.40 16.08 -31.07
C LYS A 809 17.18 15.58 -31.85
N GLY A 810 17.41 14.96 -33.01
CA GLY A 810 16.35 14.35 -33.82
C GLY A 810 15.72 13.13 -33.16
N GLU A 811 16.52 12.22 -32.60
CA GLU A 811 16.01 11.07 -31.86
C GLU A 811 15.09 11.50 -30.72
N ARG A 812 15.51 12.50 -29.92
CA ARG A 812 14.68 13.02 -28.83
C ARG A 812 13.39 13.66 -29.33
N PHE A 813 13.45 14.42 -30.43
CA PHE A 813 12.26 15.02 -31.04
C PHE A 813 11.25 13.95 -31.51
N VAL A 814 11.75 12.91 -32.21
CA VAL A 814 10.93 11.80 -32.67
C VAL A 814 10.34 11.04 -31.48
N LEU A 815 11.14 10.75 -30.46
CA LEU A 815 10.70 10.09 -29.23
C LEU A 815 9.57 10.86 -28.52
N GLU A 816 9.71 12.17 -28.35
CA GLU A 816 8.70 13.04 -27.74
C GLU A 816 7.40 13.04 -28.55
N LYS A 817 7.50 13.10 -29.88
CA LYS A 817 6.34 13.10 -30.78
C LYS A 817 5.50 11.82 -30.69
N TYR A 818 6.14 10.67 -30.45
CA TYR A 818 5.47 9.37 -30.34
C TYR A 818 5.15 8.97 -28.89
N GLY A 819 5.32 9.87 -27.93
CA GLY A 819 4.91 9.66 -26.54
C GLY A 819 5.87 8.80 -25.73
N GLY A 820 7.18 8.93 -25.99
CA GLY A 820 8.24 8.39 -25.13
C GLY A 820 8.80 7.01 -25.50
N VAL A 821 8.27 6.37 -26.55
CA VAL A 821 8.81 5.12 -27.11
C VAL A 821 8.41 4.97 -28.58
N VAL A 822 9.34 4.60 -29.45
CA VAL A 822 9.09 4.44 -30.90
C VAL A 822 10.17 3.56 -31.56
N TRP A 823 9.76 2.78 -32.55
CA TRP A 823 10.67 2.09 -33.46
C TRP A 823 11.05 2.99 -34.63
N LEU A 824 12.35 3.22 -34.80
CA LEU A 824 12.91 3.85 -36.00
C LEU A 824 13.38 2.75 -36.95
N THR A 825 12.81 2.66 -38.14
CA THR A 825 12.98 1.51 -39.05
C THR A 825 13.45 1.91 -40.44
N MET A 826 13.82 0.91 -41.25
CA MET A 826 14.21 1.11 -42.65
C MET A 826 15.36 2.11 -42.82
N MET A 827 16.44 1.88 -42.07
CA MET A 827 17.64 2.71 -42.12
C MET A 827 18.31 2.63 -43.50
N ASP A 828 19.09 3.65 -43.86
CA ASP A 828 19.98 3.58 -45.02
C ASP A 828 21.02 2.45 -44.78
N HIS A 829 21.19 1.53 -45.71
CA HIS A 829 21.94 0.28 -45.47
C HIS A 829 23.39 0.54 -45.04
N LEU A 830 24.04 1.55 -45.65
CA LEU A 830 25.40 1.96 -45.32
C LEU A 830 25.54 2.72 -43.98
N SER A 831 24.43 3.08 -43.32
CA SER A 831 24.43 3.72 -42.00
C SER A 831 24.35 2.73 -40.84
N VAL A 832 24.12 1.44 -41.11
CA VAL A 832 24.02 0.36 -40.12
C VAL A 832 24.98 -0.79 -40.43
N PRO A 833 25.28 -1.72 -39.51
CA PRO A 833 26.27 -2.76 -39.76
C PRO A 833 25.95 -3.69 -40.96
N PHE A 834 26.99 -4.17 -41.65
CA PHE A 834 26.89 -4.93 -42.90
C PHE A 834 26.04 -6.21 -42.82
N TYR A 835 25.84 -6.77 -41.63
CA TYR A 835 25.08 -8.02 -41.45
C TYR A 835 23.56 -7.84 -41.58
N GLN A 836 23.09 -6.58 -41.62
CA GLN A 836 21.68 -6.22 -41.73
C GLN A 836 21.13 -6.52 -43.13
N ALA A 837 20.07 -7.32 -43.21
CA ALA A 837 19.46 -7.73 -44.47
C ALA A 837 18.96 -6.54 -45.31
N TYR A 838 19.01 -6.66 -46.63
CA TYR A 838 18.48 -5.63 -47.53
C TYR A 838 16.95 -5.57 -47.47
N ALA A 839 16.38 -4.36 -47.36
CA ALA A 839 14.95 -4.13 -47.40
C ALA A 839 14.42 -3.94 -48.82
N ASP A 840 15.27 -3.51 -49.75
CA ASP A 840 14.92 -3.19 -51.13
C ASP A 840 15.86 -3.85 -52.15
N LYS A 841 15.38 -3.97 -53.40
CA LYS A 841 16.17 -4.56 -54.50
C LYS A 841 17.38 -3.71 -54.89
N ALA A 842 17.31 -2.41 -54.65
CA ALA A 842 18.41 -1.49 -54.92
C ALA A 842 19.51 -1.54 -53.85
N LYS A 843 19.31 -2.31 -52.76
CA LYS A 843 20.29 -2.49 -51.67
C LYS A 843 20.66 -1.18 -50.98
N THR A 844 19.70 -0.27 -50.89
CA THR A 844 19.89 1.06 -50.28
C THR A 844 19.33 1.14 -48.87
N LYS A 845 18.43 0.22 -48.50
CA LYS A 845 17.77 0.18 -47.19
C LYS A 845 18.03 -1.13 -46.46
N ALA A 846 18.08 -1.06 -45.13
CA ALA A 846 18.26 -2.21 -44.25
C ALA A 846 16.97 -2.59 -43.52
N ARG A 847 16.72 -3.90 -43.40
CA ARG A 847 15.68 -4.49 -42.55
C ARG A 847 16.14 -4.51 -41.10
N CYS A 848 16.13 -3.34 -40.50
CA CYS A 848 16.53 -3.13 -39.11
C CYS A 848 15.60 -2.12 -38.43
N ALA A 849 15.67 -2.11 -37.11
CA ALA A 849 14.87 -1.25 -36.26
C ALA A 849 15.66 -0.86 -35.01
N ASP A 850 15.65 0.43 -34.66
CA ASP A 850 16.17 0.92 -33.40
C ASP A 850 15.02 1.26 -32.47
N LEU A 851 15.03 0.71 -31.26
CA LEU A 851 14.08 1.07 -30.21
C LEU A 851 14.57 2.35 -29.54
N LEU A 852 13.92 3.47 -29.87
CA LEU A 852 14.14 4.72 -29.17
C LEU A 852 13.33 4.70 -27.87
N LEU A 853 14.03 4.84 -26.75
CA LEU A 853 13.49 4.79 -25.39
C LEU A 853 14.40 5.60 -24.45
N GLY A 854 13.84 6.47 -23.61
CA GLY A 854 14.62 7.28 -22.68
C GLY A 854 15.45 8.36 -23.37
N ILE A 855 16.77 8.19 -23.43
CA ILE A 855 17.70 9.19 -23.97
C ILE A 855 17.96 9.07 -25.48
N GLY A 856 17.39 8.06 -26.14
CA GLY A 856 17.63 7.75 -27.56
C GLY A 856 17.55 6.25 -27.82
N GLU A 857 18.38 5.74 -28.73
CA GLU A 857 18.52 4.30 -28.97
C GLU A 857 18.87 3.53 -27.68
N THR A 858 17.99 2.62 -27.26
CA THR A 858 18.24 1.72 -26.12
C THR A 858 18.48 0.26 -26.55
N GLY A 859 17.97 -0.12 -27.71
CA GLY A 859 18.37 -1.39 -28.33
C GLY A 859 18.19 -1.37 -29.84
N GLY A 860 19.07 -2.10 -30.52
CA GLY A 860 19.11 -2.25 -31.96
C GLY A 860 18.67 -3.65 -32.37
N LEU A 861 17.92 -3.74 -33.46
CA LEU A 861 17.29 -4.96 -33.94
C LEU A 861 17.50 -5.10 -35.45
N GLY A 862 17.70 -6.33 -35.93
CA GLY A 862 18.07 -6.58 -37.30
C GLY A 862 17.71 -7.94 -37.84
N GLU A 863 17.08 -7.99 -39.02
CA GLU A 863 17.06 -9.22 -39.81
C GLU A 863 18.45 -9.48 -40.39
N ARG A 864 18.88 -10.75 -40.41
CA ARG A 864 20.20 -11.12 -40.93
C ARG A 864 20.11 -11.52 -42.39
N HIS A 865 21.18 -11.25 -43.14
CA HIS A 865 21.33 -11.84 -44.47
C HIS A 865 21.20 -13.36 -44.41
N ARG A 866 20.38 -13.90 -45.32
CA ARG A 866 19.98 -15.31 -45.31
C ARG A 866 21.08 -16.20 -45.91
N THR A 867 21.80 -15.70 -46.90
CA THR A 867 22.79 -16.46 -47.67
C THR A 867 24.20 -15.89 -47.54
N GLY A 868 25.21 -16.74 -47.76
CA GLY A 868 26.61 -16.32 -47.76
C GLY A 868 26.95 -15.30 -48.85
N GLU A 869 26.31 -15.39 -50.02
CA GLU A 869 26.49 -14.44 -51.14
C GLU A 869 26.02 -13.03 -50.78
N GLU A 870 24.89 -12.92 -50.06
CA GLU A 870 24.38 -11.63 -49.58
C GLU A 870 25.35 -10.99 -48.58
N VAL A 871 25.89 -11.78 -47.64
CA VAL A 871 26.90 -11.31 -46.68
C VAL A 871 28.17 -10.84 -47.39
N LYS A 872 28.69 -11.64 -48.36
CA LYS A 872 29.85 -11.28 -49.17
C LYS A 872 29.61 -9.96 -49.92
N GLY A 873 28.42 -9.79 -50.51
CA GLY A 873 28.03 -8.56 -51.19
C GLY A 873 27.98 -7.35 -50.25
N ALA A 874 27.44 -7.52 -49.04
CA ALA A 874 27.36 -6.46 -48.04
C ALA A 874 28.76 -6.08 -47.51
N LEU A 875 29.63 -7.04 -47.24
CA LEU A 875 31.03 -6.77 -46.83
C LEU A 875 31.76 -5.90 -47.86
N VAL A 876 31.63 -6.21 -49.15
CA VAL A 876 32.20 -5.39 -50.24
C VAL A 876 31.59 -3.98 -50.25
N GLN A 877 30.26 -3.88 -50.11
CA GLN A 877 29.54 -2.60 -50.08
C GLN A 877 29.95 -1.71 -48.90
N HIS A 878 30.25 -2.32 -47.74
CA HIS A 878 30.71 -1.61 -46.53
C HIS A 878 32.23 -1.38 -46.48
N GLU A 879 32.98 -1.79 -47.51
CA GLU A 879 34.44 -1.69 -47.55
C GLU A 879 35.13 -2.48 -46.41
N VAL A 880 34.53 -3.60 -45.98
CA VAL A 880 35.05 -4.48 -44.92
C VAL A 880 35.76 -5.69 -45.53
N PRO A 881 36.99 -6.03 -45.09
CA PRO A 881 37.71 -7.23 -45.55
C PRO A 881 36.91 -8.50 -45.26
N ILE A 882 36.84 -9.40 -46.25
CA ILE A 882 36.00 -10.61 -46.15
C ILE A 882 36.67 -11.70 -45.33
N GLU A 883 38.00 -11.76 -45.36
CA GLU A 883 38.79 -12.89 -44.85
C GLU A 883 38.50 -13.25 -43.39
N PRO A 884 38.35 -12.29 -42.45
CA PRO A 884 37.98 -12.60 -41.07
C PRO A 884 36.58 -13.22 -40.94
N TYR A 885 35.67 -12.91 -41.87
CA TYR A 885 34.26 -13.30 -41.81
C TYR A 885 33.93 -14.56 -42.62
N ASN A 886 34.92 -15.24 -43.20
CA ASN A 886 34.70 -16.45 -44.00
C ASN A 886 33.87 -17.50 -43.24
N TRP A 887 34.19 -17.77 -41.96
CA TRP A 887 33.41 -18.71 -41.17
C TRP A 887 31.93 -18.30 -41.03
N TYR A 888 31.65 -16.99 -40.93
CA TYR A 888 30.29 -16.45 -40.79
C TYR A 888 29.50 -16.53 -42.10
N VAL A 889 30.19 -16.52 -43.24
CA VAL A 889 29.63 -16.87 -44.54
C VAL A 889 29.37 -18.37 -44.61
N ASP A 890 30.35 -19.19 -44.26
CA ASP A 890 30.30 -20.65 -44.38
C ASP A 890 29.16 -21.28 -43.57
N ILE A 891 28.86 -20.75 -42.36
CA ILE A 891 27.73 -21.27 -41.55
C ILE A 891 26.37 -21.14 -42.26
N ARG A 892 26.22 -20.22 -43.21
CA ARG A 892 25.00 -20.02 -44.00
C ARG A 892 24.94 -20.93 -45.22
N GLU A 893 26.10 -21.25 -45.78
CA GLU A 893 26.23 -22.23 -46.86
C GLU A 893 25.93 -23.64 -46.34
N GLU A 894 26.41 -23.96 -45.13
CA GLU A 894 26.12 -25.23 -44.45
C GLU A 894 24.67 -25.30 -43.93
N LYS A 895 24.19 -24.24 -43.27
CA LYS A 895 22.83 -24.17 -42.70
C LYS A 895 22.20 -22.80 -42.93
N CYS A 896 21.51 -22.68 -44.06
CA CYS A 896 20.67 -21.52 -44.37
C CYS A 896 19.50 -21.43 -43.40
N LEU A 897 19.35 -20.27 -42.75
CA LEU A 897 18.31 -20.00 -41.77
C LEU A 897 17.93 -18.52 -41.82
N GLN A 898 16.63 -18.22 -41.82
CA GLN A 898 16.13 -16.86 -41.69
C GLN A 898 16.12 -16.49 -40.21
N THR A 899 16.94 -15.51 -39.82
CA THR A 899 17.06 -15.08 -38.43
C THR A 899 16.92 -13.58 -38.29
N VAL A 900 16.51 -13.19 -37.09
CA VAL A 900 16.44 -11.82 -36.62
C VAL A 900 17.01 -11.82 -35.21
N GLY A 901 17.73 -10.77 -34.86
CA GLY A 901 18.18 -10.61 -33.48
C GLY A 901 18.24 -9.17 -33.06
N TRP A 902 18.41 -8.98 -31.77
CA TRP A 902 18.47 -7.68 -31.15
C TRP A 902 19.39 -7.70 -29.94
N GLY A 903 19.95 -6.52 -29.66
CA GLY A 903 20.77 -6.23 -28.51
C GLY A 903 20.23 -5.02 -27.75
N MET A 904 20.21 -5.10 -26.42
CA MET A 904 19.78 -4.00 -25.55
C MET A 904 20.81 -3.74 -24.46
N GLY A 905 21.30 -2.51 -24.37
CA GLY A 905 22.21 -2.09 -23.30
C GLY A 905 21.46 -1.94 -21.98
N MET A 906 21.87 -2.70 -20.96
CA MET A 906 21.28 -2.62 -19.62
C MET A 906 21.38 -1.19 -19.06
N GLU A 907 22.53 -0.54 -19.20
CA GLU A 907 22.78 0.79 -18.66
C GLU A 907 21.86 1.84 -19.30
N ARG A 908 21.63 1.79 -20.61
CA ARG A 908 20.70 2.69 -21.30
C ARG A 908 19.25 2.42 -20.91
N PHE A 909 18.87 1.16 -20.75
CA PHE A 909 17.56 0.80 -20.20
C PHE A 909 17.37 1.35 -18.78
N MET A 910 18.40 1.27 -17.94
CA MET A 910 18.38 1.84 -16.59
C MET A 910 18.27 3.37 -16.62
N LEU A 911 18.90 4.07 -17.58
CA LEU A 911 18.70 5.51 -17.75
C LEU A 911 17.24 5.86 -18.00
N TRP A 912 16.56 5.13 -18.89
CA TRP A 912 15.12 5.30 -19.09
C TRP A 912 14.34 5.02 -17.81
N LEU A 913 14.58 3.87 -17.16
CA LEU A 913 13.88 3.45 -15.94
C LEU A 913 13.99 4.53 -14.85
N LEU A 914 15.17 5.11 -14.69
CA LEU A 914 15.54 6.04 -13.62
C LEU A 914 15.40 7.51 -14.01
N LYS A 915 14.92 7.83 -15.23
CA LYS A 915 14.93 9.19 -15.81
C LYS A 915 16.27 9.90 -15.63
N HIS A 916 17.34 9.20 -15.96
CA HIS A 916 18.72 9.66 -15.81
C HIS A 916 19.36 9.87 -17.18
N GLU A 917 20.42 10.69 -17.25
CA GLU A 917 21.00 11.13 -18.53
C GLU A 917 22.48 10.73 -18.73
N ASP A 918 23.13 10.15 -17.72
CA ASP A 918 24.56 9.79 -17.79
C ASP A 918 24.78 8.31 -17.47
N VAL A 919 25.14 7.52 -18.49
CA VAL A 919 25.37 6.06 -18.35
C VAL A 919 26.49 5.74 -17.36
N ARG A 920 27.45 6.65 -17.13
CA ARG A 920 28.60 6.41 -16.24
C ARG A 920 28.21 6.30 -14.76
N ASP A 921 27.03 6.77 -14.42
CA ASP A 921 26.48 6.68 -13.06
C ASP A 921 25.89 5.30 -12.75
N ILE A 922 25.61 4.46 -13.75
CA ILE A 922 24.91 3.18 -13.56
C ILE A 922 25.83 2.04 -13.08
N PRO A 923 27.04 1.84 -13.64
CA PRO A 923 27.92 0.75 -13.22
C PRO A 923 28.42 0.93 -11.79
N ILE A 924 28.25 -0.10 -10.97
CA ILE A 924 28.80 -0.16 -9.60
C ILE A 924 30.33 -0.17 -9.63
N VAL A 925 30.87 -0.89 -10.61
CA VAL A 925 32.31 -1.04 -10.83
C VAL A 925 32.62 -0.55 -12.24
N PRO A 926 32.81 0.77 -12.43
CA PRO A 926 33.00 1.34 -13.74
C PRO A 926 34.33 0.88 -14.34
N ARG A 927 34.34 0.86 -15.67
CA ARG A 927 35.50 0.54 -16.51
C ARG A 927 35.53 1.60 -17.59
N LEU A 928 36.22 2.69 -17.28
CA LEU A 928 36.45 3.81 -18.18
C LEU A 928 37.90 3.77 -18.64
N LYS A 929 38.11 4.13 -19.91
CA LYS A 929 39.42 4.16 -20.55
C LYS A 929 40.41 4.97 -19.70
N HIS A 930 41.60 4.41 -19.50
CA HIS A 930 42.70 5.00 -18.70
C HIS A 930 42.41 5.21 -17.19
N CYS A 931 41.35 4.62 -16.63
CA CYS A 931 41.04 4.73 -15.19
C CYS A 931 41.16 3.39 -14.44
N LYS A 932 41.54 3.45 -13.15
CA LYS A 932 41.60 2.29 -12.24
C LYS A 932 40.72 2.52 -11.01
N TYR A 933 39.64 1.75 -10.89
CA TYR A 933 38.60 1.92 -9.86
C TYR A 933 38.69 0.94 -8.68
N MET A 934 39.53 -0.08 -8.81
CA MET A 934 39.85 -1.07 -7.77
C MET A 934 41.37 -1.22 -7.74
N PRO A 935 42.07 -0.32 -7.03
CA PRO A 935 43.53 -0.28 -6.98
C PRO A 935 44.14 -1.48 -6.22
#